data_AF-A0A7R9Q8N3-F1
#
_entry.id   AF-A0A7R9Q8N3-F1
#
_cell.length_a   1.000
_cell.length_b   1.000
_cell.length_c   1.000
_cell.angle_alpha   90.00
_cell.angle_beta   90.00
_cell.angle_gamma   90.00
#
_symmetry.space_group_name_H-M   'P 1'
#
loop_
_entity.id
_entity.type
_entity.pdbx_description
1 polymer ?
#
loop_
_entity_poly.entity_id
_entity_poly.type
_entity_poly.pdbx_seq_one_letter_code
_entity_poly.pdbx_strand_id
1 'polypeptide(L)'
;FYLDHSVDGNPIFPATGYLMLAWRKLAATMGKLWYSVPVIFENVQLKRAIFLTEDKDTTLTVKYYPLNGEFSIYENDNVCVSGKIRAPGDDVLIAQHLLYENERKLSETQYSVNRDDIYKELGIMGLDYGPAFQRLRKVGTNDYNEFYGVCEWDGQFVSYMDALSQSRALSVPFRKMLLPVLIRKLRLDPRVMFDAFKRHRRQVDEPTTDGTVASNPSQLNVDIDNALGSTVVPGSEVTNGEQNTISTVMAKEKVRFNERFAVYSSEIPFYYNLNTKQLVSPGVELEEVIVFPVPRRTDTTGLVLDSSEFCANDDNQAIDDSLSTAVSKYLEVCKSMAAKVKQLDVREMKCDFNYKNIGEEVLQKLRSDSTESHVMFRTFDKLLTEVVDENRNKLNGKEVAKILNEIQTNPEYDLSKDLVNQIQKNEHVEQIVTHFRILPFEVDYKLIVKSKQSVNELYRERATEWQLKDDIPLKPSHLVIMRDTQDLWQMDLNKFTQDLFDSINSNGFLLSIFRYKFTEPEIAFMSLTEKPIPSNNELDVRIKQFVSIATETGFNLIATKNDTIGTVCLMFRKIIHKPIVPEKQNVIKITGDYQQWFGVLQEKLITAKEADNKTDNIWLVSQDSSINEPGGENFRYIFHMDTNSETNIDFNIKPYSDILANDLVANVIKEGKLGTYRHIKLPTDFDKCVSNDYYLNSGTTKDLADLAGIQWYDSRKLPEIKKYWNFNNEEIVKTRVEIYCAGISFHDVMVASGRIPSGPEQIFTDCVLGCEYVGRRVDTGERVMGIDMGRTFATSVNASIHSMTTVPEHWSMADAATILSTYSTLYYALIKRANLKRGESILIHSAAGGVGQAAINMCKHYDCDIYVTVGTEEKKQFLMKEYDIPEERIFNSRDIVFKNQVLNLTEGK
;
A
#
# COMPACT_ATOMS: atom_id res chain seq x y z
N PHE A 1 14.70 19.05 15.14
CA PHE A 1 14.53 18.44 16.49
C PHE A 1 13.21 17.69 16.57
N TYR A 2 12.04 18.33 16.78
CA TYR A 2 10.79 17.56 16.90
C TYR A 2 10.40 16.83 15.61
N LEU A 3 10.85 17.32 14.45
CA LEU A 3 10.68 16.64 13.16
C LEU A 3 11.37 15.28 13.09
N ASP A 4 12.44 15.08 13.86
CA ASP A 4 13.15 13.81 13.97
C ASP A 4 12.35 12.78 14.80
N HIS A 5 11.27 13.17 15.48
CA HIS A 5 10.32 12.21 16.07
C HIS A 5 9.27 11.86 15.01
N SER A 6 9.65 10.99 14.08
CA SER A 6 8.81 10.55 12.97
C SER A 6 8.30 9.12 13.19
N VAL A 7 7.03 8.90 12.85
CA VAL A 7 6.35 7.61 12.91
C VAL A 7 5.65 7.41 11.59
N ASP A 8 5.98 6.32 10.90
CA ASP A 8 5.47 5.96 9.57
C ASP A 8 5.62 7.12 8.58
N GLY A 9 6.83 7.68 8.51
CA GLY A 9 7.19 8.83 7.68
C GLY A 9 6.59 10.18 8.09
N ASN A 10 5.80 10.25 9.16
CA ASN A 10 5.13 11.48 9.59
C ASN A 10 5.73 12.00 10.91
N PRO A 11 6.19 13.26 10.95
CA PRO A 11 6.56 13.91 12.21
C PRO A 11 5.38 14.01 13.18
N ILE A 12 5.54 13.48 14.39
CA ILE A 12 4.52 13.52 15.44
C ILE A 12 5.12 14.20 16.68
N PHE A 13 4.32 15.01 17.38
CA PHE A 13 4.75 15.56 18.66
C PHE A 13 4.89 14.45 19.72
N PRO A 14 6.08 14.27 20.34
CA PRO A 14 6.37 13.15 21.21
C PRO A 14 5.53 13.15 22.48
N ALA A 15 5.18 11.95 22.97
CA ALA A 15 4.42 11.78 24.22
C ALA A 15 5.11 12.48 25.41
N THR A 16 6.44 12.39 25.45
CA THR A 16 7.30 13.00 26.48
C THR A 16 7.35 14.52 26.40
N GLY A 17 7.04 15.10 25.22
CA GLY A 17 6.84 16.54 25.05
C GLY A 17 5.65 17.06 25.85
N TYR A 18 4.53 16.33 25.84
CA TYR A 18 3.35 16.69 26.65
C TYR A 18 3.65 16.66 28.16
N LEU A 19 4.39 15.65 28.60
CA LEU A 19 4.82 15.54 29.99
C LEU A 19 5.71 16.72 30.40
N MET A 20 6.64 17.12 29.54
CA MET A 20 7.48 18.30 29.76
C MET A 20 6.66 19.59 29.87
N LEU A 21 5.65 19.79 29.01
CA LEU A 21 4.76 20.95 29.08
C LEU A 21 3.97 20.99 30.40
N ALA A 22 3.40 19.87 30.81
CA ALA A 22 2.67 19.76 32.09
C ALA A 22 3.59 20.01 33.30
N TRP A 23 4.81 19.46 33.26
CA TRP A 23 5.80 19.65 34.32
C TRP A 23 6.25 21.10 34.44
N ARG A 24 6.56 21.77 33.32
CA ARG A 24 6.88 23.20 33.29
C ARG A 24 5.74 24.03 33.87
N LYS A 25 4.49 23.70 33.54
CA LYS A 25 3.31 24.41 34.08
C LYS A 25 3.21 24.24 35.59
N LEU A 26 3.35 23.03 36.13
CA LEU A 26 3.36 22.77 37.57
C LEU A 26 4.49 23.56 38.25
N ALA A 27 5.72 23.47 37.75
CA ALA A 27 6.87 24.16 38.34
C ALA A 27 6.66 25.69 38.34
N ALA A 28 6.11 26.25 37.26
CA ALA A 28 5.76 27.66 37.18
C ALA A 28 4.72 28.08 38.23
N THR A 29 3.71 27.25 38.52
CA THR A 29 2.75 27.53 39.61
C THR A 29 3.40 27.54 41.00
N MET A 30 4.56 26.90 41.15
CA MET A 30 5.36 26.90 42.38
C MET A 30 6.44 27.99 42.41
N GLY A 31 6.53 28.84 41.37
CA GLY A 31 7.60 29.83 41.23
C GLY A 31 9.00 29.21 41.09
N LYS A 32 9.10 27.98 40.59
CA LYS A 32 10.33 27.21 40.45
C LYS A 32 10.57 26.80 39.00
N LEU A 33 11.83 26.52 38.67
CA LEU A 33 12.20 25.92 37.39
C LEU A 33 11.99 24.40 37.43
N TRP A 34 11.57 23.81 36.30
CA TRP A 34 11.19 22.39 36.21
C TRP A 34 12.28 21.45 36.72
N TYR A 35 13.55 21.75 36.42
CA TYR A 35 14.72 20.95 36.80
C TYR A 35 15.04 21.00 38.30
N SER A 36 14.27 21.74 39.11
CA SER A 36 14.39 21.81 40.57
C SER A 36 13.21 21.17 41.29
N VAL A 37 12.18 20.70 40.55
CA VAL A 37 10.92 20.20 41.10
C VAL A 37 10.77 18.73 40.73
N PRO A 38 10.91 17.79 41.68
CA PRO A 38 10.55 16.40 41.42
C PRO A 38 9.03 16.29 41.21
N VAL A 39 8.59 15.31 40.42
CA VAL A 39 7.17 15.16 40.04
C VAL A 39 6.73 13.71 39.93
N ILE A 40 5.43 13.50 40.14
CA ILE A 40 4.75 12.23 39.91
C ILE A 40 3.58 12.48 38.96
N PHE A 41 3.59 11.74 37.86
CA PHE A 41 2.49 11.63 36.91
C PHE A 41 1.68 10.36 37.18
N GLU A 42 0.36 10.47 37.15
CA GLU A 42 -0.56 9.36 37.39
C GLU A 42 -1.65 9.34 36.31
N ASN A 43 -1.90 8.16 35.73
CA ASN A 43 -2.93 7.90 34.72
C ASN A 43 -2.91 8.91 33.55
N VAL A 44 -1.74 9.13 32.94
CA VAL A 44 -1.61 9.99 31.77
C VAL A 44 -2.12 9.26 30.54
N GLN A 45 -3.23 9.73 29.98
CA GLN A 45 -3.89 9.21 28.80
C GLN A 45 -3.53 10.05 27.58
N LEU A 46 -2.96 9.41 26.56
CA LEU A 46 -2.67 9.99 25.25
C LEU A 46 -3.86 9.65 24.34
N LYS A 47 -4.67 10.64 24.02
CA LYS A 47 -5.93 10.46 23.28
C LYS A 47 -5.76 10.67 21.78
N ARG A 48 -4.84 11.56 21.40
CA ARG A 48 -4.61 11.94 20.02
C ARG A 48 -3.16 12.36 19.80
N ALA A 49 -2.58 11.89 18.70
CA ALA A 49 -1.29 12.33 18.20
C ALA A 49 -1.43 13.66 17.44
N ILE A 50 -0.42 14.52 17.57
CA ILE A 50 -0.36 15.81 16.86
C ILE A 50 0.70 15.68 15.77
N PHE A 51 0.29 15.90 14.52
CA PHE A 51 1.18 15.85 13.38
C PHE A 51 1.83 17.21 13.18
N LEU A 52 3.15 17.21 13.00
CA LEU A 52 3.95 18.41 12.80
C LEU A 52 4.31 18.55 11.32
N THR A 53 4.33 19.79 10.84
CA THR A 53 4.76 20.15 9.48
C THR A 53 5.71 21.33 9.55
N GLU A 54 6.67 21.43 8.64
CA GLU A 54 7.65 22.53 8.62
C GLU A 54 7.00 23.90 8.44
N ASP A 55 5.92 23.98 7.66
CA ASP A 55 5.32 25.26 7.25
C ASP A 55 4.20 25.78 8.15
N LYS A 56 3.89 25.08 9.27
CA LYS A 56 2.70 25.40 10.09
C LYS A 56 3.00 25.43 11.58
N ASP A 57 2.74 26.58 12.19
CA ASP A 57 2.75 26.73 13.63
C ASP A 57 1.61 25.92 14.28
N THR A 58 1.96 25.10 15.27
CA THR A 58 1.01 24.31 16.05
C THR A 58 0.91 24.85 17.47
N THR A 59 -0.27 25.34 17.87
CA THR A 59 -0.49 25.92 19.20
C THR A 59 -1.09 24.91 20.16
N LEU A 60 -0.45 24.71 21.30
CA LEU A 60 -0.90 23.81 22.37
C LEU A 60 -1.32 24.59 23.61
N THR A 61 -2.52 24.32 24.11
CA THR A 61 -3.02 24.94 25.35
C THR A 61 -2.94 23.96 26.51
N VAL A 62 -2.20 24.32 27.58
CA VAL A 62 -2.06 23.51 28.80
C VAL A 62 -2.98 24.04 29.89
N LYS A 63 -3.97 23.25 30.29
CA LYS A 63 -4.82 23.51 31.45
C LYS A 63 -4.37 22.65 32.62
N TYR A 64 -4.19 23.26 33.79
CA TYR A 64 -3.80 22.59 35.02
C TYR A 64 -4.71 23.04 36.16
N TYR A 65 -5.17 22.10 36.98
CA TYR A 65 -6.09 22.31 38.10
C TYR A 65 -5.36 21.94 39.42
N PRO A 66 -4.87 22.95 40.17
CA PRO A 66 -4.02 22.70 41.34
C PRO A 66 -4.65 21.87 42.46
N LEU A 67 -5.98 21.94 42.63
CA LEU A 67 -6.67 21.29 43.75
C LEU A 67 -6.65 19.76 43.70
N ASN A 68 -6.78 19.18 42.51
CA ASN A 68 -6.81 17.73 42.29
C ASN A 68 -5.60 17.23 41.47
N GLY A 69 -4.71 18.14 41.07
CA GLY A 69 -3.52 17.85 40.26
C GLY A 69 -3.83 17.47 38.82
N GLU A 70 -5.07 17.65 38.34
CA GLU A 70 -5.44 17.27 36.98
C GLU A 70 -4.86 18.24 35.95
N PHE A 71 -4.39 17.70 34.84
CA PHE A 71 -3.98 18.50 33.69
C PHE A 71 -4.59 17.97 32.40
N SER A 72 -4.74 18.85 31.43
CA SER A 72 -5.18 18.50 30.08
C SER A 72 -4.52 19.42 29.06
N ILE A 73 -4.11 18.86 27.93
CA ILE A 73 -3.45 19.58 26.84
C ILE A 73 -4.32 19.50 25.60
N TYR A 74 -4.50 20.64 24.94
CA TYR A 74 -5.41 20.82 23.81
C TYR A 74 -4.70 21.31 22.55
N GLU A 75 -5.15 20.84 21.40
CA GLU A 75 -4.88 21.38 20.07
C GLU A 75 -6.22 21.81 19.44
N ASN A 76 -6.40 23.10 19.18
CA ASN A 76 -7.64 23.64 18.58
C ASN A 76 -8.92 23.07 19.24
N ASP A 77 -9.01 23.20 20.57
CA ASP A 77 -10.09 22.68 21.45
C ASP A 77 -10.24 21.16 21.56
N ASN A 78 -9.45 20.37 20.85
CA ASN A 78 -9.43 18.91 21.00
C ASN A 78 -8.47 18.49 22.11
N VAL A 79 -8.92 17.63 23.04
CA VAL A 79 -8.07 17.09 24.11
C VAL A 79 -7.09 16.08 23.51
N CYS A 80 -5.80 16.39 23.56
CA CYS A 80 -4.74 15.49 23.11
C CYS A 80 -4.24 14.59 24.23
N VAL A 81 -4.08 15.15 25.44
CA VAL A 81 -3.58 14.43 26.62
C VAL A 81 -4.35 14.86 27.86
N SER A 82 -4.59 13.93 28.79
CA SER A 82 -5.11 14.21 30.12
C SER A 82 -4.49 13.30 31.18
N GLY A 83 -4.30 13.79 32.39
CA GLY A 83 -3.77 12.97 33.49
C GLY A 83 -3.69 13.75 34.79
N LYS A 84 -2.98 13.21 35.78
CA LYS A 84 -2.66 13.90 37.02
C LYS A 84 -1.16 14.13 37.14
N ILE A 85 -0.78 15.29 37.66
CA ILE A 85 0.60 15.67 37.98
C ILE A 85 0.62 16.35 39.35
N ARG A 86 1.57 15.93 40.19
CA ARG A 86 1.81 16.52 41.51
C ARG A 86 3.28 16.52 41.87
N ALA A 87 3.67 17.40 42.79
CA ALA A 87 4.93 17.24 43.51
C ALA A 87 4.85 15.98 44.41
N PRO A 88 5.95 15.24 44.59
CA PRO A 88 5.96 14.05 45.43
C PRO A 88 5.79 14.45 46.91
N GLY A 89 5.15 13.56 47.67
CA GLY A 89 5.21 13.60 49.13
C GLY A 89 6.43 12.82 49.60
N ASP A 90 6.22 11.80 50.43
CA ASP A 90 7.26 10.85 50.85
C ASP A 90 7.62 9.80 49.77
N ASP A 91 6.88 9.78 48.65
CA ASP A 91 6.90 8.73 47.63
C ASP A 91 7.69 9.07 46.36
N VAL A 92 8.84 9.75 46.49
CA VAL A 92 9.60 10.34 45.36
C VAL A 92 10.16 9.29 44.38
N LEU A 93 10.99 8.36 44.87
CA LEU A 93 11.63 7.29 44.09
C LEU A 93 11.79 6.08 45.01
N ILE A 94 11.24 4.93 44.62
CA ILE A 94 11.12 3.74 45.49
C ILE A 94 11.90 2.56 44.91
N ALA A 95 12.04 2.51 43.59
CA ALA A 95 12.59 1.38 42.83
C ALA A 95 14.05 1.59 42.35
N GLN A 96 14.70 2.71 42.67
CA GLN A 96 16.10 2.97 42.30
C GLN A 96 17.09 1.88 42.77
N HIS A 97 16.78 1.15 43.86
CA HIS A 97 17.60 0.02 44.34
C HIS A 97 17.78 -1.09 43.28
N LEU A 98 16.80 -1.27 42.39
CA LEU A 98 16.84 -2.28 41.32
C LEU A 98 17.96 -2.04 40.31
N LEU A 99 18.45 -0.81 40.17
CA LEU A 99 19.62 -0.52 39.32
C LEU A 99 20.88 -1.16 39.92
N TYR A 100 21.11 -0.95 41.22
CA TYR A 100 22.30 -1.43 41.92
C TYR A 100 22.31 -2.95 42.10
N GLU A 101 21.14 -3.55 42.38
CA GLU A 101 21.01 -5.01 42.52
C GLU A 101 21.35 -5.74 41.21
N ASN A 102 21.13 -5.09 40.07
CA ASN A 102 21.31 -5.69 38.75
C ASN A 102 22.47 -5.09 37.93
N GLU A 103 23.23 -4.13 38.47
CA GLU A 103 24.46 -3.57 37.85
C GLU A 103 25.49 -4.65 37.50
N ARG A 104 25.57 -5.74 38.28
CA ARG A 104 26.44 -6.89 37.99
C ARG A 104 26.01 -7.73 36.78
N LYS A 105 24.72 -7.70 36.41
CA LYS A 105 24.18 -8.45 35.26
C LYS A 105 24.42 -7.75 33.92
N LEU A 106 24.67 -6.44 33.93
CA LEU A 106 25.03 -5.64 32.74
C LEU A 106 26.34 -6.10 32.07
N SER A 107 27.27 -6.66 32.85
CA SER A 107 28.54 -7.22 32.34
C SER A 107 28.42 -8.65 31.81
N GLU A 108 27.31 -9.35 32.08
CA GLU A 108 27.10 -10.76 31.75
C GLU A 108 26.15 -10.99 30.57
N THR A 109 25.56 -9.93 30.00
CA THR A 109 24.67 -10.06 28.82
C THR A 109 25.47 -10.60 27.63
N GLN A 110 25.23 -11.86 27.28
CA GLN A 110 25.93 -12.57 26.20
C GLN A 110 25.58 -12.02 24.81
N TYR A 111 24.42 -11.37 24.66
CA TYR A 111 23.93 -10.79 23.42
C TYR A 111 23.39 -9.37 23.64
N SER A 112 23.92 -8.42 22.88
CA SER A 112 23.50 -7.02 22.92
C SER A 112 23.42 -6.44 21.52
N VAL A 113 22.43 -5.60 21.30
CA VAL A 113 22.16 -4.92 20.04
C VAL A 113 22.72 -3.50 20.11
N ASN A 114 23.44 -3.06 19.07
CA ASN A 114 24.00 -1.72 18.98
C ASN A 114 22.95 -0.71 18.49
N ARG A 115 23.30 0.58 18.47
CA ARG A 115 22.43 1.66 18.01
C ARG A 115 21.82 1.43 16.63
N ASP A 116 22.65 1.09 15.64
CA ASP A 116 22.20 1.00 14.25
C ASP A 116 21.20 -0.14 14.07
N ASP A 117 21.47 -1.28 14.70
CA ASP A 117 20.56 -2.43 14.71
C ASP A 117 19.26 -2.14 15.49
N ILE A 118 19.34 -1.41 16.61
CA ILE A 118 18.16 -0.96 17.37
C ILE A 118 17.24 -0.12 16.49
N TYR A 119 17.76 0.93 15.85
CA TYR A 119 16.94 1.84 15.07
C TYR A 119 16.56 1.29 13.70
N LYS A 120 17.32 0.32 13.18
CA LYS A 120 16.89 -0.51 12.06
C LYS A 120 15.66 -1.35 12.42
N GLU A 121 15.67 -2.01 13.58
CA GLU A 121 14.52 -2.81 14.03
C GLU A 121 13.30 -1.93 14.33
N LEU A 122 13.48 -0.77 14.97
CA LEU A 122 12.40 0.21 15.18
C LEU A 122 11.86 0.76 13.85
N GLY A 123 12.71 1.03 12.87
CA GLY A 123 12.30 1.46 11.52
C GLY A 123 11.48 0.39 10.78
N ILE A 124 11.84 -0.89 10.91
CA ILE A 124 11.03 -2.01 10.37
C ILE A 124 9.62 -2.02 10.99
N MET A 125 9.50 -1.64 12.27
CA MET A 125 8.21 -1.50 12.96
C MET A 125 7.42 -0.24 12.55
N GLY A 126 7.98 0.66 11.74
CA GLY A 126 7.38 1.95 11.36
C GLY A 126 7.68 3.11 12.32
N LEU A 127 8.68 2.97 13.19
CA LEU A 127 9.13 4.02 14.11
C LEU A 127 10.41 4.67 13.56
N ASP A 128 10.23 5.65 12.67
CA ASP A 128 11.28 6.26 11.84
C ASP A 128 12.02 7.39 12.56
N TYR A 129 12.57 7.12 13.75
CA TYR A 129 13.29 8.13 14.53
C TYR A 129 14.51 8.67 13.78
N GLY A 130 14.59 9.99 13.63
CA GLY A 130 15.76 10.71 13.14
C GLY A 130 16.85 10.91 14.21
N PRO A 131 18.02 11.43 13.84
CA PRO A 131 19.21 11.49 14.70
C PRO A 131 18.96 12.12 16.08
N ALA A 132 18.08 13.12 16.19
CA ALA A 132 17.81 13.76 17.48
C ALA A 132 17.06 12.87 18.50
N PHE A 133 16.39 11.80 18.06
CA PHE A 133 15.67 10.86 18.91
C PHE A 133 16.34 9.48 19.01
N GLN A 134 17.47 9.28 18.32
CA GLN A 134 18.23 8.04 18.35
C GLN A 134 19.18 7.92 19.55
N ARG A 135 18.64 7.90 20.78
CA ARG A 135 19.45 7.96 22.02
C ARG A 135 19.80 6.61 22.64
N LEU A 136 19.13 5.52 22.27
CA LEU A 136 19.54 4.18 22.68
C LEU A 136 20.89 3.83 22.04
N ARG A 137 21.87 3.43 22.86
CA ARG A 137 23.22 3.04 22.41
C ARG A 137 23.38 1.52 22.35
N LYS A 138 22.89 0.86 23.40
CA LYS A 138 23.02 -0.58 23.57
C LYS A 138 21.80 -1.09 24.34
N VAL A 139 21.21 -2.18 23.88
CA VAL A 139 20.15 -2.90 24.60
C VAL A 139 20.46 -4.39 24.56
N GLY A 140 20.30 -5.08 25.68
CA GLY A 140 20.46 -6.52 25.82
C GLY A 140 19.34 -7.13 26.64
N THR A 141 19.19 -8.44 26.54
CA THR A 141 18.23 -9.23 27.33
C THR A 141 18.96 -10.40 27.99
N ASN A 142 18.41 -10.93 29.08
CA ASN A 142 18.86 -12.18 29.69
C ASN A 142 17.78 -13.27 29.61
N ASP A 143 18.11 -14.47 30.07
CA ASP A 143 17.21 -15.64 30.08
C ASP A 143 15.97 -15.47 30.98
N TYR A 144 15.93 -14.40 31.80
CA TYR A 144 14.84 -14.09 32.72
C TYR A 144 13.87 -13.03 32.17
N ASN A 145 13.94 -12.70 30.87
CA ASN A 145 13.14 -11.64 30.24
C ASN A 145 13.36 -10.25 30.89
N GLU A 146 14.57 -9.99 31.36
CA GLU A 146 14.97 -8.67 31.86
C GLU A 146 15.76 -7.93 30.78
N PHE A 147 15.38 -6.68 30.53
CA PHE A 147 16.02 -5.80 29.55
C PHE A 147 16.97 -4.83 30.24
N TYR A 148 18.17 -4.71 29.69
CA TYR A 148 19.21 -3.80 30.16
C TYR A 148 19.68 -2.95 29.01
N GLY A 149 20.00 -1.68 29.25
CA GLY A 149 20.55 -0.86 28.19
C GLY A 149 21.19 0.42 28.66
N VAL A 150 21.74 1.13 27.69
CA VAL A 150 22.40 2.41 27.86
C VAL A 150 21.73 3.44 26.95
N CYS A 151 21.30 4.54 27.54
CA CYS A 151 20.72 5.69 26.85
C CYS A 151 21.67 6.89 26.93
N GLU A 152 21.87 7.58 25.81
CA GLU A 152 22.68 8.78 25.75
C GLU A 152 21.88 10.02 26.21
N TRP A 153 22.47 10.80 27.10
CA TRP A 153 22.01 12.14 27.47
C TRP A 153 22.80 13.19 26.69
N ASP A 154 22.12 14.13 26.04
CA ASP A 154 22.71 15.22 25.24
C ASP A 154 22.19 16.62 25.64
N GLY A 155 21.54 16.73 26.80
CA GLY A 155 20.90 17.97 27.24
C GLY A 155 19.41 18.07 26.91
N GLN A 156 18.84 17.15 26.14
CA GLN A 156 17.43 17.17 25.75
C GLN A 156 16.59 16.13 26.50
N PHE A 157 15.75 16.59 27.42
CA PHE A 157 14.90 15.72 28.23
C PHE A 157 13.87 14.93 27.41
N VAL A 158 13.28 15.57 26.40
CA VAL A 158 12.21 14.96 25.60
C VAL A 158 12.73 13.72 24.87
N SER A 159 13.86 13.83 24.17
CA SER A 159 14.48 12.72 23.44
C SER A 159 15.05 11.65 24.38
N TYR A 160 15.61 12.05 25.52
CA TYR A 160 16.10 11.10 26.53
C TYR A 160 14.98 10.23 27.10
N MET A 161 13.89 10.85 27.56
CA MET A 161 12.73 10.11 28.08
C MET A 161 12.02 9.31 27.00
N ASP A 162 11.99 9.82 25.77
CA ASP A 162 11.40 9.12 24.65
C ASP A 162 12.18 7.84 24.35
N ALA A 163 13.52 7.92 24.32
CA ALA A 163 14.39 6.76 24.14
C ALA A 163 14.23 5.70 25.24
N LEU A 164 14.05 6.10 26.50
CA LEU A 164 13.70 5.15 27.56
C LEU A 164 12.35 4.45 27.27
N SER A 165 11.38 5.19 26.73
CA SER A 165 10.09 4.64 26.33
C SER A 165 10.19 3.75 25.08
N GLN A 166 11.11 4.03 24.16
CA GLN A 166 11.38 3.21 22.97
C GLN A 166 11.83 1.79 23.33
N SER A 167 12.50 1.58 24.47
CA SER A 167 12.89 0.23 24.92
C SER A 167 11.68 -0.68 25.16
N ARG A 168 10.51 -0.11 25.47
CA ARG A 168 9.26 -0.85 25.57
C ARG A 168 8.87 -1.49 24.24
N ALA A 169 9.05 -0.80 23.11
CA ALA A 169 8.73 -1.35 21.79
C ALA A 169 9.63 -2.54 21.45
N LEU A 170 10.93 -2.45 21.74
CA LEU A 170 11.90 -3.53 21.54
C LEU A 170 11.63 -4.77 22.39
N SER A 171 10.97 -4.60 23.55
CA SER A 171 10.68 -5.70 24.45
C SER A 171 9.50 -6.59 24.04
N VAL A 172 8.80 -6.21 22.98
CA VAL A 172 7.64 -6.95 22.48
C VAL A 172 8.11 -7.97 21.44
N PRO A 173 7.65 -9.23 21.47
CA PRO A 173 8.15 -10.28 20.59
C PRO A 173 7.66 -10.19 19.13
N PHE A 174 7.08 -9.07 18.70
CA PHE A 174 6.49 -8.92 17.38
C PHE A 174 6.75 -7.54 16.76
N ARG A 175 6.85 -7.53 15.42
CA ARG A 175 7.14 -6.33 14.61
C ARG A 175 5.86 -5.60 14.22
N LYS A 176 5.25 -4.91 15.18
CA LYS A 176 4.09 -4.02 14.91
C LYS A 176 4.42 -2.60 15.37
N MET A 177 3.82 -1.62 14.69
CA MET A 177 3.89 -0.23 15.11
C MET A 177 3.08 -0.05 16.39
N LEU A 178 3.77 0.22 17.50
CA LEU A 178 3.16 0.35 18.83
C LEU A 178 3.35 1.77 19.34
N LEU A 179 2.25 2.46 19.63
CA LEU A 179 2.29 3.80 20.23
C LEU A 179 1.76 3.79 21.67
N PRO A 180 2.33 4.58 22.58
CA PRO A 180 1.82 4.73 23.93
C PRO A 180 0.42 5.35 23.97
N VAL A 181 -0.47 4.83 24.82
CA VAL A 181 -1.84 5.36 25.04
C VAL A 181 -2.09 5.66 26.51
N LEU A 182 -1.49 4.90 27.43
CA LEU A 182 -1.58 5.17 28.87
C LEU A 182 -0.20 5.01 29.52
N ILE A 183 0.18 5.99 30.33
CA ILE A 183 1.25 5.87 31.30
C ILE A 183 0.59 5.82 32.68
N ARG A 184 0.65 4.65 33.33
CA ARG A 184 -0.05 4.46 34.61
C ARG A 184 0.61 5.28 35.71
N LYS A 185 1.93 5.22 35.84
CA LYS A 185 2.66 6.05 36.79
C LYS A 185 4.08 6.36 36.29
N LEU A 186 4.52 7.60 36.48
CA LEU A 186 5.88 8.03 36.19
C LEU A 186 6.37 8.95 37.31
N ARG A 187 7.52 8.62 37.93
CA ARG A 187 8.18 9.44 38.94
C ARG A 187 9.51 9.96 38.40
N LEU A 188 9.76 11.24 38.66
CA LEU A 188 10.96 11.93 38.18
C LEU A 188 11.58 12.73 39.31
N ASP A 189 12.87 12.53 39.56
CA ASP A 189 13.69 13.40 40.40
C ASP A 189 14.88 13.94 39.61
N PRO A 190 14.83 15.21 39.18
CA PRO A 190 15.94 15.85 38.48
C PRO A 190 17.26 15.80 39.23
N ARG A 191 17.24 15.84 40.58
CA ARG A 191 18.47 15.87 41.39
C ARG A 191 19.26 14.58 41.22
N VAL A 192 18.59 13.45 41.34
CA VAL A 192 19.17 12.11 41.15
C VAL A 192 19.61 11.92 39.71
N MET A 193 18.79 12.35 38.75
CA MET A 193 19.09 12.30 37.33
C MET A 193 20.38 13.07 36.99
N PHE A 194 20.49 14.34 37.36
CA PHE A 194 21.68 15.15 37.05
C PHE A 194 22.94 14.68 37.78
N ASP A 195 22.82 14.16 39.00
CA ASP A 195 23.97 13.59 39.70
C ASP A 195 24.45 12.29 39.05
N ALA A 196 23.55 11.49 38.47
CA ALA A 196 23.94 10.35 37.64
C ALA A 196 24.60 10.78 36.32
N PHE A 197 24.10 11.83 35.67
CA PHE A 197 24.68 12.36 34.43
C PHE A 197 26.12 12.85 34.64
N LYS A 198 26.43 13.44 35.81
CA LYS A 198 27.80 13.80 36.19
C LYS A 198 28.70 12.60 36.42
N ARG A 199 28.17 11.52 37.01
CA ARG A 199 28.94 10.30 37.30
C ARG A 199 29.30 9.51 36.04
N HIS A 200 28.43 9.52 35.03
CA HIS A 200 28.59 8.75 33.79
C HIS A 200 29.04 9.61 32.59
N ARG A 201 29.84 10.66 32.84
CA ARG A 201 30.39 11.49 31.77
C ARG A 201 31.36 10.69 30.91
N ARG A 202 31.27 10.83 29.59
CA ARG A 202 32.32 10.36 28.69
C ARG A 202 33.61 11.16 28.89
N GLN A 203 34.76 10.48 28.90
CA GLN A 203 36.01 11.13 28.54
C GLN A 203 35.96 11.37 27.03
N VAL A 204 36.13 12.61 26.60
CA VAL A 204 36.18 12.94 25.17
C VAL A 204 37.53 12.47 24.64
N ASP A 205 37.55 11.41 23.83
CA ASP A 205 38.70 11.12 22.98
C ASP A 205 38.87 12.27 21.96
N GLU A 206 40.13 12.60 21.64
CA GLU A 206 40.51 13.66 20.71
C GLU A 206 39.68 13.67 19.42
N PRO A 207 39.42 14.85 18.81
CA PRO A 207 38.53 14.96 17.67
C PRO A 207 39.00 14.10 16.50
N THR A 208 38.17 13.14 16.11
CA THR A 208 38.32 12.39 14.86
C THR A 208 38.00 13.30 13.68
N THR A 209 38.78 13.15 12.61
CA THR A 209 38.84 13.97 11.39
C THR A 209 37.64 13.84 10.46
N ASP A 210 36.44 13.60 10.97
CA ASP A 210 35.22 13.55 10.14
C ASP A 210 34.35 14.76 10.45
N GLY A 211 34.48 15.78 9.59
CA GLY A 211 33.89 17.12 9.70
C GLY A 211 32.36 17.18 9.61
N THR A 212 31.65 16.49 10.50
CA THR A 212 30.22 16.72 10.74
C THR A 212 30.06 17.78 11.82
N VAL A 213 29.73 19.01 11.41
CA VAL A 213 29.38 20.10 12.32
C VAL A 213 28.08 19.72 13.03
N ALA A 214 28.17 19.30 14.29
CA ALA A 214 27.01 19.16 15.16
C ALA A 214 26.31 20.52 15.28
N SER A 215 25.06 20.60 14.84
CA SER A 215 24.22 21.79 15.04
C SER A 215 24.09 22.06 16.54
N ASN A 216 24.35 23.31 16.92
CA ASN A 216 24.48 23.74 18.31
C ASN A 216 23.14 23.51 19.07
N PRO A 217 23.05 22.62 20.08
CA PRO A 217 21.80 22.29 20.79
C PRO A 217 21.21 23.46 21.62
N SER A 218 21.93 24.58 21.67
CA SER A 218 21.69 25.73 22.54
C SER A 218 20.61 26.69 22.04
N GLN A 219 20.23 26.65 20.76
CA GLN A 219 19.22 27.57 20.20
C GLN A 219 17.76 27.12 20.43
N LEU A 220 17.47 25.82 20.48
CA LEU A 220 16.08 25.34 20.46
C LEU A 220 15.31 25.49 21.78
N ASN A 221 16.01 25.54 22.92
CA ASN A 221 15.40 25.81 24.23
C ASN A 221 15.04 27.29 24.42
N VAL A 222 15.46 28.19 23.52
CA VAL A 222 15.28 29.63 23.68
C VAL A 222 13.86 30.07 23.34
N ASP A 223 13.21 29.44 22.35
CA ASP A 223 11.93 29.92 21.81
C ASP A 223 10.70 29.46 22.62
N ILE A 224 10.74 28.28 23.25
CA ILE A 224 9.60 27.75 24.03
C ILE A 224 9.43 28.48 25.38
N ASP A 225 10.54 28.87 26.02
CA ASP A 225 10.48 29.56 27.32
C ASP A 225 10.04 31.02 27.20
N ASN A 226 10.26 31.65 26.03
CA ASN A 226 9.77 33.01 25.75
C ASN A 226 8.24 33.02 25.54
N ALA A 227 7.66 31.94 25.01
CA ALA A 227 6.21 31.84 24.75
C ALA A 227 5.37 31.58 26.01
N LEU A 228 5.92 30.93 27.03
CA LEU A 228 5.22 30.66 28.31
C LEU A 228 5.30 31.84 29.30
N GLY A 229 6.26 32.75 29.13
CA GLY A 229 6.42 33.96 29.95
C GLY A 229 5.49 35.13 29.56
N SER A 230 4.78 35.05 28.44
CA SER A 230 3.97 36.16 27.88
C SER A 230 2.46 36.02 28.08
N THR A 231 1.99 35.15 28.97
CA THR A 231 0.55 35.09 29.32
C THR A 231 0.19 36.12 30.38
N VAL A 232 -0.10 37.35 29.94
CA VAL A 232 -0.80 38.35 30.74
C VAL A 232 -2.24 37.87 30.93
N VAL A 233 -2.64 37.62 32.18
CA VAL A 233 -4.05 37.49 32.57
C VAL A 233 -4.69 38.87 32.37
N PRO A 234 -5.72 39.04 31.53
CA PRO A 234 -6.42 40.32 31.44
C PRO A 234 -7.18 40.53 32.75
N GLY A 235 -6.72 41.43 33.63
CA GLY A 235 -7.46 41.84 34.82
C GLY A 235 -6.69 41.98 36.14
N SER A 236 -5.37 41.79 36.19
CA SER A 236 -4.59 42.08 37.41
C SER A 236 -3.55 43.17 37.14
N GLU A 237 -3.73 44.35 37.75
CA GLU A 237 -2.70 45.39 37.84
C GLU A 237 -1.52 44.87 38.68
N VAL A 238 -0.52 44.29 38.01
CA VAL A 238 0.80 44.04 38.61
C VAL A 238 1.72 45.15 38.12
N THR A 239 2.27 45.92 39.06
CA THR A 239 3.13 47.08 38.78
C THR A 239 4.40 46.68 38.02
N ASN A 240 4.78 47.47 37.00
CA ASN A 240 5.92 47.29 36.07
C ASN A 240 7.30 46.99 36.71
N GLY A 241 7.46 47.11 38.03
CA GLY A 241 8.71 46.79 38.74
C GLY A 241 8.97 45.29 38.96
N GLU A 242 7.92 44.46 39.09
CA GLU A 242 8.10 43.02 39.38
C GLU A 242 8.40 42.19 38.12
N GLN A 243 7.86 42.57 36.96
CA GLN A 243 8.13 41.92 35.67
C GLN A 243 9.61 42.01 35.23
N ASN A 244 10.26 43.15 35.47
CA ASN A 244 11.68 43.34 35.15
C ASN A 244 12.62 42.53 36.07
N THR A 245 12.17 42.18 37.27
CA THR A 245 12.99 41.43 38.23
C THR A 245 12.95 39.93 37.92
N ILE A 246 11.80 39.40 37.55
CA ILE A 246 11.62 37.97 37.18
C ILE A 246 12.34 37.64 35.86
N SER A 247 12.25 38.51 34.84
CA SER A 247 12.93 38.31 33.56
C SER A 247 14.46 38.31 33.70
N THR A 248 14.99 39.15 34.58
CA THR A 248 16.44 39.24 34.86
C THR A 248 16.96 38.04 35.67
N VAL A 249 16.16 37.50 36.59
CA VAL A 249 16.49 36.29 37.36
C VAL A 249 16.47 35.05 36.47
N MET A 250 15.43 34.91 35.62
CA MET A 250 15.32 33.81 34.65
C MET A 250 16.48 33.81 33.63
N ALA A 251 16.90 34.99 33.15
CA ALA A 251 18.05 35.11 32.23
C ALA A 251 19.38 34.69 32.90
N LYS A 252 19.61 35.04 34.16
CA LYS A 252 20.81 34.62 34.93
C LYS A 252 20.80 33.13 35.28
N GLU A 253 19.64 32.52 35.50
CA GLU A 253 19.53 31.08 35.74
C GLU A 253 19.64 30.25 34.45
N LYS A 254 19.21 30.80 33.30
CA LYS A 254 19.38 30.19 31.96
C LYS A 254 20.85 30.00 31.58
N VAL A 255 21.69 30.99 31.87
CA VAL A 255 23.15 30.89 31.72
C VAL A 255 23.73 29.82 32.66
N ARG A 256 23.28 29.75 33.92
CA ARG A 256 23.71 28.73 34.89
C ARG A 256 23.28 27.29 34.53
N PHE A 257 22.13 27.10 33.90
CA PHE A 257 21.69 25.78 33.43
C PHE A 257 22.61 25.25 32.33
N ASN A 258 22.90 26.09 31.32
CA ASN A 258 23.81 25.74 30.24
C ASN A 258 25.24 25.51 30.75
N GLU A 259 25.74 26.33 31.69
CA GLU A 259 27.08 26.16 32.28
C GLU A 259 27.21 24.92 33.19
N ARG A 260 26.13 24.45 33.84
CA ARG A 260 26.20 23.30 34.77
C ARG A 260 25.81 21.95 34.18
N PHE A 261 24.92 21.91 33.17
CA PHE A 261 24.21 20.67 32.83
C PHE A 261 24.09 20.34 31.33
N ALA A 262 24.39 21.29 30.43
CA ALA A 262 24.24 21.11 28.98
C ALA A 262 25.55 20.76 28.23
N VAL A 263 26.69 20.62 28.92
CA VAL A 263 28.03 20.59 28.29
C VAL A 263 28.57 19.16 28.05
N TYR A 264 27.90 18.09 28.52
CA TYR A 264 28.48 16.75 28.49
C TYR A 264 27.51 15.69 27.97
N SER A 265 27.96 14.88 26.99
CA SER A 265 27.32 13.62 26.63
C SER A 265 27.61 12.58 27.72
N SER A 266 26.55 11.93 28.21
CA SER A 266 26.64 10.92 29.27
C SER A 266 25.90 9.65 28.87
N GLU A 267 26.43 8.50 29.30
CA GLU A 267 25.86 7.18 29.03
C GLU A 267 25.14 6.65 30.27
N ILE A 268 23.80 6.64 30.23
CA ILE A 268 22.99 6.39 31.41
C ILE A 268 22.39 4.99 31.34
N PRO A 269 22.65 4.13 32.35
CA PRO A 269 22.07 2.80 32.37
C PRO A 269 20.55 2.88 32.64
N PHE A 270 19.83 1.91 32.11
CA PHE A 270 18.46 1.64 32.47
C PHE A 270 18.21 0.13 32.57
N TYR A 271 17.20 -0.21 33.37
CA TYR A 271 16.69 -1.55 33.58
C TYR A 271 15.20 -1.57 33.28
N TYR A 272 14.73 -2.60 32.59
CA TYR A 272 13.32 -2.82 32.33
C TYR A 272 12.92 -4.26 32.63
N ASN A 273 12.02 -4.44 33.60
CA ASN A 273 11.49 -5.74 33.98
C ASN A 273 10.18 -6.01 33.23
N LEU A 274 10.13 -7.04 32.40
CA LEU A 274 8.94 -7.35 31.61
C LEU A 274 7.77 -7.87 32.43
N ASN A 275 8.04 -8.59 33.52
CA ASN A 275 7.02 -9.21 34.35
C ASN A 275 6.27 -8.15 35.18
N THR A 276 7.00 -7.21 35.78
CA THR A 276 6.42 -6.10 36.55
C THR A 276 6.07 -4.89 35.68
N LYS A 277 6.52 -4.87 34.42
CA LYS A 277 6.39 -3.75 33.46
C LYS A 277 6.95 -2.45 34.02
N GLN A 278 8.04 -2.53 34.77
CA GLN A 278 8.68 -1.40 35.43
C GLN A 278 10.01 -1.07 34.78
N LEU A 279 10.17 0.19 34.34
CA LEU A 279 11.42 0.75 33.84
C LEU A 279 12.03 1.65 34.90
N VAL A 280 13.31 1.44 35.16
CA VAL A 280 14.09 2.24 36.10
C VAL A 280 15.35 2.74 35.39
N SER A 281 15.60 4.04 35.52
CA SER A 281 16.86 4.68 35.16
C SER A 281 17.17 5.70 36.27
N PRO A 282 18.43 6.12 36.48
CA PRO A 282 18.74 7.06 37.54
C PRO A 282 17.83 8.31 37.52
N GLY A 283 17.04 8.49 38.57
CA GLY A 283 16.07 9.59 38.70
C GLY A 283 14.77 9.44 37.91
N VAL A 284 14.53 8.29 37.27
CA VAL A 284 13.33 7.97 36.48
C VAL A 284 12.77 6.62 36.90
N GLU A 285 11.48 6.58 37.27
CA GLU A 285 10.74 5.33 37.51
C GLU A 285 9.43 5.38 36.73
N LEU A 286 9.28 4.46 35.78
CA LEU A 286 8.12 4.36 34.92
C LEU A 286 7.44 3.02 35.15
N GLU A 287 6.19 3.06 35.60
CA GLU A 287 5.37 1.88 35.86
C GLU A 287 4.28 1.78 34.78
N GLU A 288 4.31 0.67 34.06
CA GLU A 288 3.31 0.26 33.07
C GLU A 288 2.96 1.34 32.03
N VAL A 289 3.71 1.32 30.93
CA VAL A 289 3.29 1.96 29.67
C VAL A 289 2.42 0.98 28.89
N ILE A 290 1.14 1.33 28.73
CA ILE A 290 0.23 0.64 27.83
C ILE A 290 0.42 1.20 26.44
N VAL A 291 0.86 0.33 25.54
CA VAL A 291 1.02 0.61 24.12
C VAL A 291 -0.11 -0.07 23.34
N PHE A 292 -0.50 0.53 22.23
CA PHE A 292 -1.50 -0.03 21.33
C PHE A 292 -0.94 -0.15 19.92
N PRO A 293 -1.29 -1.23 19.18
CA PRO A 293 -0.94 -1.35 17.78
C PRO A 293 -1.71 -0.31 16.97
N VAL A 294 -0.98 0.35 16.08
CA VAL A 294 -1.52 1.38 15.19
C VAL A 294 -1.39 0.87 13.74
N PRO A 295 -2.43 1.04 12.90
CA PRO A 295 -2.34 0.77 11.48
C PRO A 295 -1.15 1.49 10.85
N ARG A 296 -0.36 0.79 10.04
CA ARG A 296 0.55 1.48 9.11
C ARG A 296 -0.25 2.02 7.94
N ARG A 297 0.09 3.22 7.50
CA ARG A 297 -0.41 3.78 6.25
C ARG A 297 0.33 3.09 5.11
N THR A 298 -0.41 2.50 4.18
CA THR A 298 0.22 1.96 2.98
C THR A 298 0.46 3.08 1.99
N ASP A 299 1.69 3.17 1.47
CA ASP A 299 2.02 4.10 0.41
C ASP A 299 1.15 3.86 -0.82
N THR A 300 0.77 4.94 -1.50
CA THR A 300 -0.16 4.87 -2.65
C THR A 300 0.53 4.39 -3.93
N THR A 301 1.86 4.43 -3.96
CA THR A 301 2.69 3.91 -5.04
C THR A 301 3.00 2.43 -4.77
N GLY A 302 2.08 1.55 -5.17
CA GLY A 302 2.32 0.11 -5.09
C GLY A 302 3.57 -0.30 -5.89
N LEU A 303 4.25 -1.37 -5.44
CA LEU A 303 5.35 -1.97 -6.20
C LEU A 303 4.83 -2.40 -7.59
N VAL A 304 5.56 -2.01 -8.63
CA VAL A 304 5.31 -2.50 -9.98
C VAL A 304 6.06 -3.82 -10.13
N LEU A 305 5.34 -4.89 -10.47
CA LEU A 305 5.90 -6.21 -10.69
C LEU A 305 5.83 -6.54 -12.18
N ASP A 306 6.99 -6.82 -12.77
CA ASP A 306 7.14 -7.22 -14.16
C ASP A 306 7.72 -8.63 -14.27
N SER A 307 7.24 -9.41 -15.23
CA SER A 307 7.88 -10.66 -15.68
C SER A 307 8.92 -10.36 -16.76
N SER A 308 10.02 -11.11 -16.76
CA SER A 308 11.02 -11.05 -17.83
C SER A 308 10.78 -12.20 -18.82
N GLU A 309 10.36 -11.88 -20.04
CA GLU A 309 9.93 -12.88 -21.03
C GLU A 309 10.69 -12.73 -22.36
N PHE A 310 10.98 -13.85 -23.02
CA PHE A 310 11.63 -13.86 -24.33
C PHE A 310 10.61 -13.53 -25.43
N CYS A 311 10.84 -12.42 -26.11
CA CYS A 311 10.04 -11.95 -27.24
C CYS A 311 10.82 -12.13 -28.55
N ALA A 312 10.36 -13.04 -29.41
CA ALA A 312 10.90 -13.19 -30.77
C ALA A 312 10.68 -11.91 -31.59
N ASN A 313 11.62 -11.54 -32.45
CA ASN A 313 11.49 -10.37 -33.32
C ASN A 313 10.34 -10.56 -34.32
N ASP A 314 10.25 -11.76 -34.91
CA ASP A 314 9.14 -12.15 -35.76
C ASP A 314 8.19 -13.08 -35.02
N ASP A 315 6.93 -12.68 -34.94
CA ASP A 315 5.92 -13.41 -34.18
C ASP A 315 4.54 -13.21 -34.79
N ASN A 316 3.88 -14.34 -35.03
CA ASN A 316 2.57 -14.40 -35.68
C ASN A 316 1.41 -14.50 -34.67
N GLN A 317 1.69 -14.51 -33.37
CA GLN A 317 0.71 -14.59 -32.29
C GLN A 317 1.04 -13.57 -31.20
N ALA A 318 1.04 -12.29 -31.57
CA ALA A 318 1.41 -11.21 -30.64
C ALA A 318 0.41 -10.95 -29.49
N ILE A 319 -0.72 -11.67 -29.43
CA ILE A 319 -1.75 -11.55 -28.38
C ILE A 319 -1.60 -12.69 -27.38
N ASP A 320 -1.52 -12.36 -26.09
CA ASP A 320 -1.61 -13.31 -24.98
C ASP A 320 -2.96 -14.07 -24.96
N ASP A 321 -2.95 -15.34 -24.54
CA ASP A 321 -4.11 -16.23 -24.50
C ASP A 321 -5.30 -15.68 -23.69
N SER A 322 -5.00 -14.97 -22.59
CA SER A 322 -6.01 -14.34 -21.72
C SER A 322 -6.82 -13.29 -22.47
N LEU A 323 -6.10 -12.48 -23.25
CA LEU A 323 -6.60 -11.36 -24.01
C LEU A 323 -7.22 -11.80 -25.34
N SER A 324 -6.69 -12.86 -25.94
CA SER A 324 -7.29 -13.57 -27.08
C SER A 324 -8.71 -14.03 -26.76
N THR A 325 -8.94 -14.54 -25.54
CA THR A 325 -10.26 -14.98 -25.08
C THR A 325 -11.23 -13.80 -24.94
N ALA A 326 -10.78 -12.68 -24.37
CA ALA A 326 -11.62 -11.48 -24.20
C ALA A 326 -12.00 -10.87 -25.55
N VAL A 327 -11.01 -10.71 -26.44
CA VAL A 327 -11.18 -10.17 -27.80
C VAL A 327 -12.07 -11.09 -28.65
N SER A 328 -11.94 -12.41 -28.52
CA SER A 328 -12.79 -13.37 -29.23
C SER A 328 -14.26 -13.25 -28.83
N LYS A 329 -14.55 -13.18 -27.51
CA LYS A 329 -15.91 -12.96 -26.99
C LYS A 329 -16.49 -11.63 -27.47
N TYR A 330 -15.69 -10.58 -27.43
CA TYR A 330 -16.09 -9.26 -27.89
C TYR A 330 -16.40 -9.23 -29.40
N LEU A 331 -15.57 -9.86 -30.22
CA LEU A 331 -15.81 -10.01 -31.65
C LEU A 331 -17.07 -10.82 -31.94
N GLU A 332 -17.38 -11.86 -31.17
CA GLU A 332 -18.61 -12.64 -31.30
C GLU A 332 -19.86 -11.78 -31.04
N VAL A 333 -19.84 -10.95 -29.99
CA VAL A 333 -20.91 -9.99 -29.69
C VAL A 333 -21.07 -8.99 -30.84
N CYS A 334 -19.97 -8.39 -31.31
CA CYS A 334 -20.01 -7.42 -32.41
C CYS A 334 -20.48 -8.06 -33.73
N LYS A 335 -20.11 -9.32 -34.00
CA LYS A 335 -20.57 -10.08 -35.17
C LYS A 335 -22.07 -10.31 -35.13
N SER A 336 -22.61 -10.69 -33.96
CA SER A 336 -24.05 -10.87 -33.76
C SER A 336 -24.82 -9.57 -34.00
N MET A 337 -24.31 -8.44 -33.51
CA MET A 337 -24.88 -7.11 -33.76
C MET A 337 -24.77 -6.70 -35.24
N ALA A 338 -23.61 -6.88 -35.86
CA ALA A 338 -23.37 -6.58 -37.26
C ALA A 338 -24.27 -7.40 -38.20
N ALA A 339 -24.51 -8.69 -37.90
CA ALA A 339 -25.42 -9.54 -38.66
C ALA A 339 -26.86 -9.02 -38.60
N LYS A 340 -27.31 -8.55 -37.43
CA LYS A 340 -28.63 -7.91 -37.27
C LYS A 340 -28.74 -6.58 -38.01
N VAL A 341 -27.69 -5.75 -37.99
CA VAL A 341 -27.67 -4.50 -38.76
C VAL A 341 -27.68 -4.76 -40.27
N LYS A 342 -27.01 -5.81 -40.76
CA LYS A 342 -27.09 -6.22 -42.18
C LYS A 342 -28.47 -6.79 -42.58
N GLN A 343 -29.24 -7.31 -41.64
CA GLN A 343 -30.61 -7.78 -41.85
C GLN A 343 -31.64 -6.63 -41.85
N LEU A 344 -31.26 -5.43 -41.41
CA LEU A 344 -32.07 -4.23 -41.57
C LEU A 344 -32.06 -3.83 -43.06
N ASP A 345 -32.95 -4.42 -43.84
CA ASP A 345 -33.25 -3.90 -45.18
C ASP A 345 -33.97 -2.56 -44.99
N VAL A 346 -33.31 -1.45 -45.32
CA VAL A 346 -33.76 -0.05 -45.07
C VAL A 346 -35.06 0.30 -45.82
N ARG A 347 -35.73 -0.67 -46.45
CA ARG A 347 -36.93 -0.44 -47.24
C ARG A 347 -38.19 -1.14 -46.77
N GLU A 348 -38.18 -2.28 -46.07
CA GLU A 348 -39.43 -2.89 -45.60
C GLU A 348 -39.32 -3.69 -44.28
N MET A 349 -40.17 -3.28 -43.33
CA MET A 349 -40.79 -4.04 -42.22
C MET A 349 -40.18 -4.10 -40.81
N LYS A 350 -41.15 -4.11 -39.86
CA LYS A 350 -41.08 -4.21 -38.39
C LYS A 350 -40.51 -5.56 -37.94
N CYS A 351 -39.49 -5.52 -37.07
CA CYS A 351 -38.99 -6.70 -36.36
C CYS A 351 -39.12 -6.48 -34.85
N ASP A 352 -39.70 -7.46 -34.14
CA ASP A 352 -39.73 -7.51 -32.67
C ASP A 352 -38.38 -8.04 -32.17
N PHE A 353 -37.66 -7.23 -31.38
CA PHE A 353 -36.33 -7.58 -30.86
C PHE A 353 -36.45 -8.38 -29.56
N ASN A 354 -36.12 -9.68 -29.59
CA ASN A 354 -36.04 -10.50 -28.39
C ASN A 354 -34.60 -10.51 -27.83
N TYR A 355 -34.32 -9.59 -26.89
CA TYR A 355 -33.02 -9.40 -26.23
C TYR A 355 -32.57 -10.56 -25.32
N LYS A 356 -33.41 -11.59 -25.10
CA LYS A 356 -33.22 -12.59 -24.02
C LYS A 356 -32.11 -13.64 -24.23
N ASN A 357 -31.53 -13.77 -25.43
CA ASN A 357 -30.52 -14.80 -25.70
C ASN A 357 -29.07 -14.29 -25.78
N ILE A 358 -28.83 -12.99 -25.60
CA ILE A 358 -27.48 -12.48 -25.36
C ILE A 358 -27.37 -12.37 -23.84
N GLY A 359 -26.66 -13.29 -23.21
CA GLY A 359 -26.61 -13.39 -21.74
C GLY A 359 -26.31 -12.04 -21.10
N GLU A 360 -27.23 -11.55 -20.27
CA GLU A 360 -27.08 -10.29 -19.53
C GLU A 360 -25.77 -10.25 -18.73
N GLU A 361 -25.29 -11.39 -18.26
CA GLU A 361 -23.98 -11.53 -17.61
C GLU A 361 -22.82 -11.08 -18.50
N VAL A 362 -22.83 -11.42 -19.81
CA VAL A 362 -21.74 -11.04 -20.74
C VAL A 362 -21.78 -9.53 -21.00
N LEU A 363 -22.97 -8.96 -21.13
CA LEU A 363 -23.18 -7.52 -21.31
C LEU A 363 -22.85 -6.73 -20.04
N GLN A 364 -23.18 -7.23 -18.85
CA GLN A 364 -22.80 -6.63 -17.57
C GLN A 364 -21.30 -6.67 -17.36
N LYS A 365 -20.65 -7.81 -17.67
CA LYS A 365 -19.21 -7.98 -17.49
C LYS A 365 -18.39 -7.09 -18.43
N LEU A 366 -18.83 -6.93 -19.69
CA LEU A 366 -18.23 -5.99 -20.64
C LEU A 366 -18.46 -4.51 -20.22
N ARG A 367 -19.59 -4.21 -19.58
CA ARG A 367 -19.90 -2.88 -19.03
C ARG A 367 -19.13 -2.56 -17.75
N SER A 368 -18.72 -3.58 -16.97
CA SER A 368 -18.01 -3.40 -15.70
C SER A 368 -16.48 -3.44 -15.83
N ASP A 369 -15.93 -4.20 -16.78
CA ASP A 369 -14.48 -4.40 -16.93
C ASP A 369 -13.79 -3.37 -17.86
N SER A 370 -14.54 -2.48 -18.54
CA SER A 370 -13.96 -1.45 -19.41
C SER A 370 -14.28 -0.04 -18.89
N THR A 371 -13.25 0.75 -18.58
CA THR A 371 -13.40 2.15 -18.14
C THR A 371 -14.00 3.06 -19.22
N GLU A 372 -14.04 2.64 -20.48
CA GLU A 372 -14.80 3.32 -21.53
C GLU A 372 -15.36 2.30 -22.51
N SER A 373 -16.67 2.09 -22.45
CA SER A 373 -17.41 1.17 -23.30
C SER A 373 -16.98 1.27 -24.77
N HIS A 374 -16.50 0.14 -25.33
CA HIS A 374 -15.90 0.10 -26.65
C HIS A 374 -16.76 0.76 -27.72
N VAL A 375 -16.09 1.51 -28.60
CA VAL A 375 -16.78 2.34 -29.58
C VAL A 375 -17.67 1.56 -30.52
N MET A 376 -17.23 0.45 -31.12
CA MET A 376 -18.11 -0.27 -32.04
C MET A 376 -19.35 -0.76 -31.33
N PHE A 377 -19.20 -1.25 -30.09
CA PHE A 377 -20.33 -1.68 -29.29
C PHE A 377 -21.27 -0.50 -28.99
N ARG A 378 -20.76 0.65 -28.52
CA ARG A 378 -21.58 1.88 -28.33
C ARG A 378 -22.24 2.34 -29.63
N THR A 379 -21.54 2.23 -30.75
CA THR A 379 -22.02 2.65 -32.06
C THR A 379 -23.13 1.73 -32.54
N PHE A 380 -22.96 0.42 -32.44
CA PHE A 380 -24.03 -0.55 -32.74
C PHE A 380 -25.21 -0.36 -31.81
N ASP A 381 -24.96 -0.15 -30.51
CA ASP A 381 -25.99 0.09 -29.50
C ASP A 381 -26.75 1.39 -29.77
N LYS A 382 -26.06 2.48 -30.14
CA LYS A 382 -26.65 3.77 -30.49
C LYS A 382 -27.45 3.68 -31.80
N LEU A 383 -26.90 3.04 -32.84
CA LEU A 383 -27.62 2.77 -34.09
C LEU A 383 -28.87 1.93 -33.84
N LEU A 384 -28.78 0.89 -33.01
CA LEU A 384 -29.91 0.04 -32.65
C LEU A 384 -30.95 0.82 -31.81
N THR A 385 -30.51 1.66 -30.88
CA THR A 385 -31.40 2.48 -30.04
C THR A 385 -32.14 3.52 -30.87
N GLU A 386 -31.44 4.24 -31.76
CA GLU A 386 -32.05 5.22 -32.67
C GLU A 386 -32.98 4.56 -33.71
N VAL A 387 -32.70 3.32 -34.14
CA VAL A 387 -33.60 2.53 -35.01
C VAL A 387 -34.86 2.05 -34.26
N VAL A 388 -34.76 1.79 -32.95
CA VAL A 388 -35.87 1.29 -32.12
C VAL A 388 -36.77 2.41 -31.60
N ASP A 389 -36.26 3.64 -31.43
CA ASP A 389 -36.99 4.72 -30.73
C ASP A 389 -38.03 5.52 -31.54
N GLU A 390 -38.13 5.43 -32.89
CA GLU A 390 -39.08 6.29 -33.63
C GLU A 390 -40.07 5.58 -34.57
N ASN A 391 -41.34 5.66 -34.18
CA ASN A 391 -42.54 5.64 -35.03
C ASN A 391 -42.60 6.85 -36.01
N ARG A 392 -41.49 7.29 -36.62
CA ARG A 392 -41.49 8.30 -37.69
C ARG A 392 -40.59 7.90 -38.86
N ASN A 393 -41.22 7.91 -40.03
CA ASN A 393 -40.69 7.55 -41.33
C ASN A 393 -39.27 8.10 -41.62
N LYS A 394 -38.38 7.17 -41.99
CA LYS A 394 -37.08 7.33 -42.67
C LYS A 394 -35.96 7.98 -41.83
N LEU A 395 -35.13 7.14 -41.20
CA LEU A 395 -33.71 7.45 -40.99
C LEU A 395 -33.12 7.88 -42.34
N ASN A 396 -32.79 9.16 -42.48
CA ASN A 396 -32.20 9.70 -43.69
C ASN A 396 -30.76 9.18 -43.80
N GLY A 397 -30.36 8.66 -44.96
CA GLY A 397 -28.98 8.23 -45.20
C GLY A 397 -27.93 9.29 -44.84
N LYS A 398 -28.31 10.58 -44.80
CA LYS A 398 -27.47 11.68 -44.30
C LYS A 398 -27.22 11.70 -42.79
N GLU A 399 -28.16 11.26 -41.96
CA GLU A 399 -27.97 11.19 -40.49
C GLU A 399 -27.13 9.98 -40.10
N VAL A 400 -27.39 8.83 -40.74
CA VAL A 400 -26.52 7.66 -40.67
C VAL A 400 -25.12 8.02 -41.16
N ALA A 401 -24.97 8.69 -42.31
CA ALA A 401 -23.67 9.16 -42.79
C ALA A 401 -23.02 10.21 -41.87
N LYS A 402 -23.78 11.02 -41.14
CA LYS A 402 -23.27 12.01 -40.17
C LYS A 402 -22.70 11.32 -38.92
N ILE A 403 -23.43 10.36 -38.35
CA ILE A 403 -22.96 9.53 -37.24
C ILE A 403 -21.72 8.74 -37.67
N LEU A 404 -21.75 8.14 -38.87
CA LEU A 404 -20.62 7.43 -39.46
C LEU A 404 -19.40 8.34 -39.72
N ASN A 405 -19.61 9.60 -40.13
CA ASN A 405 -18.53 10.58 -40.31
C ASN A 405 -17.95 11.06 -38.97
N GLU A 406 -18.78 11.31 -37.96
CA GLU A 406 -18.34 11.64 -36.59
C GLU A 406 -17.49 10.50 -36.00
N ILE A 407 -17.78 9.25 -36.38
CA ILE A 407 -17.03 8.05 -35.99
C ILE A 407 -15.73 7.88 -36.79
N GLN A 408 -15.74 8.14 -38.12
CA GLN A 408 -14.51 8.07 -38.95
C GLN A 408 -13.51 9.20 -38.68
N THR A 409 -13.96 10.33 -38.14
CA THR A 409 -13.13 11.52 -37.89
C THR A 409 -12.62 11.64 -36.46
N ASN A 410 -13.14 10.82 -35.52
CA ASN A 410 -12.64 10.76 -34.16
C ASN A 410 -11.65 9.59 -33.96
N PRO A 411 -10.41 9.84 -33.48
CA PRO A 411 -9.39 8.80 -33.26
C PRO A 411 -9.71 7.84 -32.10
N GLU A 412 -10.80 8.08 -31.36
CA GLU A 412 -11.25 7.21 -30.29
C GLU A 412 -11.95 5.91 -30.74
N TYR A 413 -12.19 5.74 -32.05
CA TYR A 413 -13.33 4.97 -32.57
C TYR A 413 -13.03 3.68 -33.38
N ASP A 414 -11.97 2.93 -33.03
CA ASP A 414 -11.54 1.75 -33.81
C ASP A 414 -11.43 0.48 -32.96
N LEU A 415 -11.93 -0.65 -33.45
CA LEU A 415 -11.84 -1.98 -32.81
C LEU A 415 -10.41 -2.53 -32.76
N SER A 416 -9.51 -2.03 -33.61
CA SER A 416 -8.06 -2.26 -33.42
C SER A 416 -7.48 -1.49 -32.26
N LYS A 417 -8.24 -0.62 -31.57
CA LYS A 417 -7.82 -0.18 -30.25
C LYS A 417 -7.58 -1.36 -29.34
N ASP A 418 -8.30 -2.50 -29.41
CA ASP A 418 -8.04 -3.59 -28.45
C ASP A 418 -6.75 -4.36 -28.66
N LEU A 419 -6.28 -4.46 -29.90
CA LEU A 419 -4.99 -5.07 -30.16
C LEU A 419 -3.85 -4.07 -29.96
N VAL A 420 -4.07 -2.85 -30.42
CA VAL A 420 -3.21 -1.73 -30.07
C VAL A 420 -3.18 -1.60 -28.54
N ASN A 421 -4.24 -1.95 -27.78
CA ASN A 421 -4.32 -1.92 -26.32
C ASN A 421 -3.58 -3.08 -25.61
N GLN A 422 -3.10 -4.08 -26.35
CA GLN A 422 -2.39 -5.25 -25.78
C GLN A 422 -0.91 -5.27 -26.13
N ILE A 423 -0.56 -4.72 -27.29
CA ILE A 423 0.81 -4.29 -27.58
C ILE A 423 1.07 -2.91 -26.94
N GLN A 424 0.02 -2.13 -26.65
CA GLN A 424 -0.01 -0.93 -25.82
C GLN A 424 -1.09 -1.07 -24.73
N LYS A 425 -0.83 -1.79 -23.64
CA LYS A 425 -1.44 -1.32 -22.37
C LYS A 425 -0.84 0.06 -22.15
N ASN A 426 -1.46 1.13 -22.62
CA ASN A 426 -1.11 2.52 -22.35
C ASN A 426 -2.20 3.44 -22.92
N GLU A 427 -3.13 3.84 -22.06
CA GLU A 427 -4.09 4.91 -22.34
C GLU A 427 -3.37 6.15 -22.92
N HIS A 428 -3.86 6.60 -24.07
CA HIS A 428 -3.72 7.95 -24.62
C HIS A 428 -2.43 8.72 -24.31
N VAL A 429 -1.25 8.35 -24.83
CA VAL A 429 -0.02 9.18 -24.78
C VAL A 429 0.54 9.43 -23.36
N GLU A 430 -0.29 9.37 -22.33
CA GLU A 430 -0.02 9.54 -20.90
C GLU A 430 0.92 8.46 -20.41
N GLN A 431 0.80 7.24 -20.94
CA GLN A 431 1.64 6.14 -20.51
C GLN A 431 2.84 5.79 -21.38
N ILE A 432 3.07 6.42 -22.56
CA ILE A 432 4.44 6.45 -23.11
C ILE A 432 5.31 7.28 -22.16
N VAL A 433 4.76 8.38 -21.62
CA VAL A 433 5.39 9.11 -20.52
C VAL A 433 5.45 8.28 -19.23
N THR A 434 4.46 7.42 -18.94
CA THR A 434 4.45 6.60 -17.71
C THR A 434 5.38 5.37 -17.77
N HIS A 435 5.48 4.66 -18.90
CA HIS A 435 6.44 3.56 -19.09
C HIS A 435 7.88 4.04 -19.11
N PHE A 436 8.16 5.19 -19.74
CA PHE A 436 9.48 5.82 -19.67
C PHE A 436 9.74 6.56 -18.36
N ARG A 437 8.73 6.77 -17.49
CA ARG A 437 8.90 7.21 -16.09
C ARG A 437 9.26 6.07 -15.13
N ILE A 438 8.96 4.81 -15.48
CA ILE A 438 9.37 3.62 -14.70
C ILE A 438 10.89 3.42 -14.81
N LEU A 439 11.47 3.79 -15.95
CA LEU A 439 12.90 4.01 -16.13
C LEU A 439 13.21 5.50 -15.89
N PRO A 440 14.44 5.91 -15.51
CA PRO A 440 14.71 7.28 -15.09
C PRO A 440 14.86 8.28 -16.26
N PHE A 441 13.97 8.27 -17.27
CA PHE A 441 14.12 9.07 -18.48
C PHE A 441 12.97 10.07 -18.72
N GLU A 442 13.33 11.28 -19.16
CA GLU A 442 12.39 12.32 -19.58
C GLU A 442 12.09 12.19 -21.08
N VAL A 443 10.80 12.13 -21.47
CA VAL A 443 10.38 11.93 -22.88
C VAL A 443 9.78 13.20 -23.47
N ASP A 444 10.40 13.70 -24.53
CA ASP A 444 9.83 14.73 -25.40
C ASP A 444 9.06 14.08 -26.56
N TYR A 445 7.79 14.46 -26.76
CA TYR A 445 6.93 13.90 -27.80
C TYR A 445 6.05 14.98 -28.44
N LYS A 446 5.70 14.76 -29.72
CA LYS A 446 4.84 15.64 -30.52
C LYS A 446 3.81 14.84 -31.30
N LEU A 447 2.56 15.29 -31.33
CA LEU A 447 1.48 14.64 -32.07
C LEU A 447 1.24 15.37 -33.40
N ILE A 448 1.13 14.62 -34.49
CA ILE A 448 0.79 15.14 -35.82
C ILE A 448 -0.56 14.54 -36.22
N VAL A 449 -1.55 15.40 -36.43
CA VAL A 449 -2.94 15.01 -36.65
C VAL A 449 -3.57 15.84 -37.77
N LYS A 450 -4.65 15.36 -38.38
CA LYS A 450 -5.36 16.14 -39.43
C LYS A 450 -6.13 17.34 -38.88
N SER A 451 -6.64 17.22 -37.65
CA SER A 451 -7.39 18.25 -36.95
C SER A 451 -7.07 18.20 -35.47
N LYS A 452 -6.77 19.34 -34.85
CA LYS A 452 -6.58 19.44 -33.40
C LYS A 452 -7.87 19.19 -32.62
N GLN A 453 -9.03 19.40 -33.26
CA GLN A 453 -10.32 19.20 -32.61
C GLN A 453 -10.58 17.72 -32.31
N SER A 454 -9.97 16.81 -33.05
CA SER A 454 -10.07 15.37 -32.82
C SER A 454 -9.14 14.86 -31.71
N VAL A 455 -8.35 15.74 -31.07
CA VAL A 455 -7.43 15.40 -29.98
C VAL A 455 -8.05 15.81 -28.64
N ASN A 456 -7.88 14.96 -27.62
CA ASN A 456 -8.28 15.25 -26.25
C ASN A 456 -7.62 16.56 -25.78
N GLU A 457 -8.39 17.37 -25.04
CA GLU A 457 -8.02 18.71 -24.60
C GLU A 457 -6.65 18.76 -23.91
N LEU A 458 -6.32 17.75 -23.10
CA LEU A 458 -5.05 17.65 -22.36
C LEU A 458 -3.80 17.68 -23.27
N TYR A 459 -3.93 17.21 -24.52
CA TYR A 459 -2.80 17.03 -25.45
C TYR A 459 -2.83 17.98 -26.65
N ARG A 460 -3.86 18.82 -26.77
CA ARG A 460 -4.03 19.73 -27.92
C ARG A 460 -2.85 20.70 -28.09
N GLU A 461 -2.21 21.10 -27.00
CA GLU A 461 -1.05 22.00 -27.03
C GLU A 461 0.18 21.36 -27.68
N ARG A 462 0.35 20.03 -27.54
CA ARG A 462 1.44 19.26 -28.15
C ARG A 462 1.11 18.71 -29.53
N ALA A 463 -0.13 18.93 -30.01
CA ALA A 463 -0.58 18.53 -31.33
C ALA A 463 -0.26 19.58 -32.39
N THR A 464 0.06 19.15 -33.61
CA THR A 464 0.24 19.99 -34.80
C THR A 464 -0.65 19.48 -35.90
N GLU A 465 -1.39 20.38 -36.54
CA GLU A 465 -2.22 20.03 -37.69
C GLU A 465 -1.33 19.84 -38.91
N TRP A 466 -1.58 18.78 -39.67
CA TRP A 466 -0.87 18.47 -40.89
C TRP A 466 -1.82 17.86 -41.92
N GLN A 467 -1.64 18.26 -43.18
CA GLN A 467 -2.38 17.77 -44.32
C GLN A 467 -1.45 17.01 -45.25
N LEU A 468 -1.97 15.99 -45.93
CA LEU A 468 -1.22 15.06 -46.77
C LEU A 468 -0.37 15.69 -47.89
N LYS A 469 -0.68 16.93 -48.31
CA LYS A 469 0.01 17.60 -49.42
C LYS A 469 1.23 18.41 -48.98
N ASP A 470 1.34 18.68 -47.68
CA ASP A 470 2.39 19.51 -47.12
C ASP A 470 3.55 18.65 -46.60
N ASP A 471 4.74 19.22 -46.51
CA ASP A 471 5.89 18.52 -45.94
C ASP A 471 5.64 18.21 -44.45
N ILE A 472 6.14 17.06 -44.00
CA ILE A 472 5.84 16.56 -42.65
C ILE A 472 6.52 17.46 -41.61
N PRO A 473 5.79 18.08 -40.65
CA PRO A 473 6.35 19.03 -39.68
C PRO A 473 7.03 18.33 -38.50
N LEU A 474 7.91 17.37 -38.82
CA LEU A 474 8.72 16.61 -37.88
C LEU A 474 10.07 17.29 -37.65
N LYS A 475 10.51 17.29 -36.39
CA LYS A 475 11.91 17.56 -36.06
C LYS A 475 12.68 16.23 -36.12
N PRO A 476 14.00 16.26 -36.29
CA PRO A 476 14.84 15.06 -36.20
C PRO A 476 14.54 14.27 -34.91
N SER A 477 13.97 13.07 -35.06
CA SER A 477 13.42 12.27 -33.96
C SER A 477 14.08 10.90 -33.86
N HIS A 478 14.17 10.34 -32.65
CA HIS A 478 14.74 9.00 -32.42
C HIS A 478 13.75 7.86 -32.68
N LEU A 479 12.45 8.12 -32.55
CA LEU A 479 11.38 7.17 -32.83
C LEU A 479 10.21 7.92 -33.49
N VAL A 480 9.74 7.40 -34.62
CA VAL A 480 8.49 7.84 -35.25
C VAL A 480 7.50 6.67 -35.21
N ILE A 481 6.28 6.95 -34.77
CA ILE A 481 5.19 5.96 -34.74
C ILE A 481 4.14 6.41 -35.75
N MET A 482 3.84 5.54 -36.71
CA MET A 482 2.78 5.74 -37.69
C MET A 482 1.75 4.62 -37.60
N ARG A 483 0.48 5.00 -37.80
CA ARG A 483 -0.65 4.08 -37.90
C ARG A 483 -1.33 4.30 -39.24
N ASP A 484 -1.67 3.21 -39.89
CA ASP A 484 -2.30 3.21 -41.19
C ASP A 484 -3.65 3.95 -41.16
N THR A 485 -3.92 4.71 -42.21
CA THR A 485 -5.15 5.46 -42.44
C THR A 485 -5.54 5.31 -43.90
N GLN A 486 -6.84 5.29 -44.20
CA GLN A 486 -7.33 5.11 -45.59
C GLN A 486 -6.77 6.15 -46.58
N ASP A 487 -6.30 7.29 -46.10
CA ASP A 487 -5.74 8.35 -46.94
C ASP A 487 -4.29 8.09 -47.36
N LEU A 488 -3.53 7.27 -46.62
CA LEU A 488 -2.18 6.83 -47.04
C LEU A 488 -2.20 6.07 -48.38
N TRP A 489 -3.38 5.60 -48.79
CA TRP A 489 -3.59 4.84 -50.03
C TRP A 489 -3.55 5.73 -51.26
N GLN A 490 -3.84 7.02 -51.10
CA GLN A 490 -3.77 8.02 -52.18
C GLN A 490 -2.42 8.73 -52.25
N MET A 491 -1.50 8.44 -51.30
CA MET A 491 -0.18 9.08 -51.23
C MET A 491 0.85 8.40 -52.12
N ASP A 492 1.78 9.23 -52.60
CA ASP A 492 3.06 8.77 -53.14
C ASP A 492 3.94 8.23 -52.01
N LEU A 493 4.05 6.90 -51.92
CA LEU A 493 4.84 6.24 -50.90
C LEU A 493 6.33 6.58 -50.99
N ASN A 494 6.86 6.93 -52.16
CA ASN A 494 8.28 7.25 -52.30
C ASN A 494 8.59 8.57 -51.60
N LYS A 495 7.81 9.62 -51.90
CA LYS A 495 7.96 10.91 -51.21
C LYS A 495 7.76 10.74 -49.71
N PHE A 496 6.68 10.07 -49.30
CA PHE A 496 6.34 9.90 -47.89
C PHE A 496 7.43 9.16 -47.10
N THR A 497 7.96 8.08 -47.65
CA THR A 497 9.03 7.28 -47.00
C THR A 497 10.34 8.06 -46.94
N GLN A 498 10.65 8.87 -47.96
CA GLN A 498 11.79 9.78 -47.94
C GLN A 498 11.65 10.87 -46.87
N ASP A 499 10.48 11.50 -46.76
CA ASP A 499 10.20 12.51 -45.73
C ASP A 499 10.35 11.92 -44.31
N LEU A 500 9.88 10.68 -44.11
CA LEU A 500 10.08 9.93 -42.86
C LEU A 500 11.56 9.63 -42.61
N PHE A 501 12.29 9.20 -43.64
CA PHE A 501 13.73 8.94 -43.54
C PHE A 501 14.48 10.21 -43.13
N ASP A 502 14.19 11.35 -43.75
CA ASP A 502 14.86 12.64 -43.48
C ASP A 502 14.51 13.17 -42.07
N SER A 503 13.32 12.85 -41.56
CA SER A 503 12.84 13.24 -40.24
C SER A 503 13.40 12.41 -39.08
N ILE A 504 14.02 11.26 -39.35
CA ILE A 504 14.53 10.34 -38.32
C ILE A 504 16.06 10.50 -38.16
N ASN A 505 16.52 10.56 -36.91
CA ASN A 505 17.94 10.66 -36.58
C ASN A 505 18.74 9.46 -37.10
N SER A 506 20.06 9.63 -37.25
CA SER A 506 20.98 8.50 -37.47
C SER A 506 20.79 7.46 -36.35
N ASN A 507 20.50 6.20 -36.72
CA ASN A 507 20.15 5.10 -35.82
C ASN A 507 18.76 5.17 -35.15
N GLY A 508 17.87 6.06 -35.62
CA GLY A 508 16.49 6.11 -35.14
C GLY A 508 15.61 4.98 -35.69
N PHE A 509 14.40 4.89 -35.13
CA PHE A 509 13.44 3.83 -35.41
C PHE A 509 12.14 4.36 -36.00
N LEU A 510 11.49 3.53 -36.80
CA LEU A 510 10.16 3.77 -37.34
C LEU A 510 9.26 2.58 -36.98
N LEU A 511 8.23 2.82 -36.19
CA LEU A 511 7.20 1.84 -35.86
C LEU A 511 5.97 2.10 -36.74
N SER A 512 5.63 1.16 -37.61
CA SER A 512 4.51 1.28 -38.53
C SER A 512 3.45 0.22 -38.25
N ILE A 513 2.21 0.64 -38.06
CA ILE A 513 1.08 -0.24 -37.73
C ILE A 513 0.11 -0.25 -38.90
N PHE A 514 -0.10 -1.41 -39.54
CA PHE A 514 -0.99 -1.57 -40.69
C PHE A 514 -2.11 -2.58 -40.42
N ARG A 515 -3.21 -2.44 -41.17
CA ARG A 515 -4.23 -3.48 -41.26
C ARG A 515 -3.92 -4.39 -42.45
N TYR A 516 -3.81 -5.70 -42.19
CA TYR A 516 -3.70 -6.71 -43.25
C TYR A 516 -5.04 -7.44 -43.49
N LYS A 517 -6.00 -7.31 -42.56
CA LYS A 517 -7.35 -7.88 -42.67
C LYS A 517 -8.34 -7.05 -41.85
N PHE A 518 -9.56 -6.90 -42.36
CA PHE A 518 -10.68 -6.38 -41.60
C PHE A 518 -11.49 -7.52 -40.97
N THR A 519 -11.97 -7.30 -39.75
CA THR A 519 -12.89 -8.21 -39.06
C THR A 519 -14.30 -8.08 -39.65
N GLU A 520 -15.14 -9.10 -39.49
CA GLU A 520 -16.52 -9.08 -40.00
C GLU A 520 -17.36 -7.88 -39.49
N PRO A 521 -17.24 -7.44 -38.22
CA PRO A 521 -17.89 -6.22 -37.75
C PRO A 521 -17.39 -4.95 -38.45
N GLU A 522 -16.08 -4.85 -38.73
CA GLU A 522 -15.49 -3.70 -39.43
C GLU A 522 -16.02 -3.59 -40.86
N ILE A 523 -16.07 -4.73 -41.56
CA ILE A 523 -16.62 -4.81 -42.92
C ILE A 523 -18.10 -4.40 -42.93
N ALA A 524 -18.88 -4.84 -41.93
CA ALA A 524 -20.28 -4.43 -41.80
C ALA A 524 -20.42 -2.93 -41.60
N PHE A 525 -19.59 -2.34 -40.74
CA PHE A 525 -19.63 -0.90 -40.48
C PHE A 525 -19.22 -0.07 -41.69
N MET A 526 -18.13 -0.45 -42.36
CA MET A 526 -17.66 0.24 -43.55
C MET A 526 -18.68 0.16 -44.70
N SER A 527 -19.44 -0.94 -44.80
CA SER A 527 -20.49 -1.08 -45.82
C SER A 527 -21.64 -0.07 -45.69
N LEU A 528 -21.84 0.53 -44.50
CA LEU A 528 -22.82 1.59 -44.27
C LEU A 528 -22.34 2.96 -44.77
N THR A 529 -21.04 3.13 -44.97
CA THR A 529 -20.41 4.43 -45.31
C THR A 529 -20.33 4.70 -46.82
N GLU A 530 -20.84 3.78 -47.65
CA GLU A 530 -20.73 3.78 -49.13
C GLU A 530 -19.29 3.89 -49.68
N LYS A 531 -18.25 3.85 -48.82
CA LYS A 531 -16.85 3.84 -49.23
C LYS A 531 -16.44 2.43 -49.68
N PRO A 532 -15.63 2.31 -50.75
CA PRO A 532 -15.10 1.02 -51.17
C PRO A 532 -14.22 0.41 -50.06
N ILE A 533 -14.50 -0.85 -49.71
CA ILE A 533 -13.74 -1.61 -48.71
C ILE A 533 -12.60 -2.33 -49.45
N PRO A 534 -11.33 -2.08 -49.08
CA PRO A 534 -10.23 -2.81 -49.68
C PRO A 534 -10.30 -4.31 -49.38
N SER A 535 -9.97 -5.13 -50.37
CA SER A 535 -9.78 -6.57 -50.18
C SER A 535 -8.50 -6.87 -49.37
N ASN A 536 -8.46 -8.02 -48.70
CA ASN A 536 -7.26 -8.47 -47.98
C ASN A 536 -6.02 -8.55 -48.89
N ASN A 537 -6.21 -8.86 -50.18
CA ASN A 537 -5.11 -8.87 -51.14
C ASN A 537 -4.58 -7.47 -51.43
N GLU A 538 -5.46 -6.46 -51.54
CA GLU A 538 -5.05 -5.07 -51.72
C GLU A 538 -4.29 -4.55 -50.49
N LEU A 539 -4.73 -4.91 -49.28
CA LEU A 539 -4.05 -4.60 -48.02
C LEU A 539 -2.63 -5.20 -48.00
N ASP A 540 -2.50 -6.50 -48.27
CA ASP A 540 -1.21 -7.21 -48.26
C ASP A 540 -0.25 -6.68 -49.35
N VAL A 541 -0.77 -6.40 -50.56
CA VAL A 541 0.03 -5.79 -51.63
C VAL A 541 0.55 -4.42 -51.21
N ARG A 542 -0.28 -3.60 -50.55
CA ARG A 542 0.14 -2.26 -50.09
C ARG A 542 1.20 -2.32 -49.00
N ILE A 543 1.05 -3.24 -48.05
CA ILE A 543 2.06 -3.46 -46.99
C ILE A 543 3.39 -3.89 -47.61
N LYS A 544 3.37 -4.83 -48.58
CA LYS A 544 4.58 -5.27 -49.29
C LYS A 544 5.23 -4.15 -50.10
N GLN A 545 4.43 -3.31 -50.76
CA GLN A 545 4.94 -2.11 -51.45
C GLN A 545 5.64 -1.16 -50.48
N PHE A 546 5.02 -0.88 -49.33
CA PHE A 546 5.62 -0.02 -48.30
C PHE A 546 6.93 -0.59 -47.77
N VAL A 547 6.98 -1.89 -47.46
CA VAL A 547 8.21 -2.57 -47.01
C VAL A 547 9.31 -2.46 -48.08
N SER A 548 9.02 -2.72 -49.35
CA SER A 548 10.00 -2.60 -50.44
C SER A 548 10.56 -1.18 -50.54
N ILE A 549 9.68 -0.17 -50.57
CA ILE A 549 10.07 1.24 -50.70
C ILE A 549 10.87 1.69 -49.47
N ALA A 550 10.45 1.31 -48.26
CA ALA A 550 11.20 1.57 -47.03
C ALA A 550 12.60 0.98 -47.09
N THR A 551 12.74 -0.26 -47.55
CA THR A 551 14.04 -0.91 -47.71
C THR A 551 14.91 -0.23 -48.77
N GLU A 552 14.34 0.16 -49.91
CA GLU A 552 15.04 0.91 -50.97
C GLU A 552 15.50 2.29 -50.49
N THR A 553 14.73 2.94 -49.61
CA THR A 553 15.06 4.26 -49.03
C THR A 553 16.19 4.18 -47.98
N GLY A 554 16.47 2.99 -47.45
CA GLY A 554 17.54 2.75 -46.45
C GLY A 554 17.05 2.38 -45.05
N PHE A 555 15.79 1.98 -44.89
CA PHE A 555 15.29 1.35 -43.67
C PHE A 555 15.56 -0.16 -43.70
N ASN A 556 15.87 -0.73 -42.53
CA ASN A 556 15.94 -2.18 -42.36
C ASN A 556 14.81 -2.66 -41.44
N LEU A 557 14.10 -3.71 -41.83
CA LEU A 557 13.00 -4.29 -41.07
C LEU A 557 13.57 -5.19 -39.97
N ILE A 558 13.39 -4.80 -38.71
CA ILE A 558 14.01 -5.49 -37.56
C ILE A 558 13.06 -6.44 -36.82
N ALA A 559 11.74 -6.21 -36.89
CA ALA A 559 10.75 -7.03 -36.22
C ALA A 559 9.37 -6.91 -36.88
N THR A 560 8.66 -8.03 -36.95
CA THR A 560 7.29 -8.14 -37.45
C THR A 560 6.41 -8.80 -36.38
N LYS A 561 5.36 -8.11 -35.94
CA LYS A 561 4.38 -8.64 -35.01
C LYS A 561 3.00 -8.67 -35.65
N ASN A 562 2.46 -9.86 -35.88
CA ASN A 562 1.11 -10.05 -36.38
C ASN A 562 0.18 -10.48 -35.25
N ASP A 563 -1.05 -10.01 -35.33
CA ASP A 563 -2.11 -10.45 -34.45
C ASP A 563 -3.06 -11.46 -35.11
N THR A 564 -4.06 -11.89 -34.34
CA THR A 564 -5.17 -12.71 -34.83
C THR A 564 -6.35 -11.91 -35.37
N ILE A 565 -6.41 -10.57 -35.15
CA ILE A 565 -7.55 -9.73 -35.55
C ILE A 565 -7.33 -8.87 -36.81
N GLY A 566 -6.18 -8.96 -37.46
CA GLY A 566 -5.92 -8.35 -38.77
C GLY A 566 -4.98 -7.14 -38.79
N THR A 567 -4.14 -6.96 -37.78
CA THR A 567 -3.13 -5.90 -37.66
C THR A 567 -1.71 -6.47 -37.68
N VAL A 568 -0.82 -5.79 -38.40
CA VAL A 568 0.61 -6.04 -38.40
C VAL A 568 1.35 -4.81 -37.90
N CYS A 569 2.31 -5.03 -37.03
CA CYS A 569 3.24 -4.02 -36.55
C CYS A 569 4.63 -4.32 -37.12
N LEU A 570 5.18 -3.34 -37.82
CA LEU A 570 6.48 -3.40 -38.49
C LEU A 570 7.41 -2.41 -37.82
N MET A 571 8.52 -2.90 -37.28
CA MET A 571 9.55 -2.05 -36.71
C MET A 571 10.72 -1.96 -37.68
N PHE A 572 11.06 -0.75 -38.07
CA PHE A 572 12.18 -0.44 -38.94
C PHE A 572 13.24 0.33 -38.18
N ARG A 573 14.48 0.17 -38.62
CA ARG A 573 15.61 0.98 -38.20
C ARG A 573 16.22 1.71 -39.38
N LYS A 574 16.51 3.01 -39.20
CA LYS A 574 17.22 3.80 -40.19
C LYS A 574 18.69 3.41 -40.21
N ILE A 575 19.16 2.93 -41.36
CA ILE A 575 20.57 2.60 -41.55
C ILE A 575 21.23 3.69 -42.41
N ILE A 576 22.26 4.33 -41.85
CA ILE A 576 23.12 5.25 -42.59
C ILE A 576 24.47 4.54 -42.73
N HIS A 577 24.68 3.82 -43.83
CA HIS A 577 25.84 2.93 -43.95
C HIS A 577 27.19 3.67 -44.03
N LYS A 578 28.13 3.24 -43.17
CA LYS A 578 29.50 2.88 -43.58
C LYS A 578 29.49 1.44 -44.13
N PRO A 579 30.39 1.05 -45.06
CA PRO A 579 30.47 -0.33 -45.55
C PRO A 579 30.84 -1.28 -44.41
N ILE A 580 29.91 -2.15 -44.04
CA ILE A 580 30.14 -3.18 -43.03
C ILE A 580 31.03 -4.26 -43.66
N VAL A 581 32.20 -4.51 -43.06
CA VAL A 581 33.09 -5.60 -43.47
C VAL A 581 32.95 -6.72 -42.41
N PRO A 582 32.29 -7.85 -42.72
CA PRO A 582 32.07 -8.95 -41.78
C PRO A 582 33.36 -9.48 -41.16
N GLU A 583 34.44 -9.52 -41.94
CA GLU A 583 35.76 -10.04 -41.54
C GLU A 583 36.52 -9.12 -40.57
N LYS A 584 36.08 -7.87 -40.38
CA LYS A 584 36.72 -6.89 -39.50
C LYS A 584 35.95 -6.62 -38.20
N GLN A 585 34.96 -7.45 -37.86
CA GLN A 585 34.14 -7.27 -36.66
C GLN A 585 34.91 -7.66 -35.38
N ASN A 586 34.82 -6.83 -34.35
CA ASN A 586 35.47 -7.07 -33.06
C ASN A 586 34.61 -8.00 -32.18
N VAL A 587 34.80 -9.31 -32.32
CA VAL A 587 34.10 -10.31 -31.49
C VAL A 587 34.90 -10.61 -30.21
N ILE A 588 34.21 -10.68 -29.07
CA ILE A 588 34.73 -11.13 -27.78
C ILE A 588 33.81 -12.22 -27.26
N LYS A 589 34.35 -13.42 -27.06
CA LYS A 589 33.64 -14.51 -26.42
C LYS A 589 33.73 -14.35 -24.91
N ILE A 590 32.58 -14.22 -24.26
CA ILE A 590 32.44 -14.15 -22.82
C ILE A 590 32.27 -15.57 -22.32
N THR A 591 33.21 -15.98 -21.49
CA THR A 591 33.20 -17.25 -20.74
C THR A 591 32.96 -16.94 -19.27
N GLY A 592 32.58 -17.95 -18.48
CA GLY A 592 32.36 -17.78 -17.04
C GLY A 592 33.58 -17.31 -16.24
N ASP A 593 34.79 -17.37 -16.81
CA ASP A 593 36.01 -16.83 -16.21
C ASP A 593 36.25 -15.39 -16.64
N TYR A 594 35.88 -14.45 -15.76
CA TYR A 594 36.02 -13.00 -15.95
C TYR A 594 37.43 -12.57 -16.38
N GLN A 595 38.47 -13.22 -15.85
CA GLN A 595 39.85 -12.80 -16.12
C GLN A 595 40.28 -13.06 -17.57
N GLN A 596 39.65 -14.01 -18.26
CA GLN A 596 40.02 -14.40 -19.62
C GLN A 596 39.62 -13.39 -20.68
N TRP A 597 38.46 -12.75 -20.51
CA TRP A 597 37.90 -11.85 -21.53
C TRP A 597 37.96 -10.38 -21.13
N PHE A 598 38.04 -10.04 -19.83
CA PHE A 598 38.07 -8.66 -19.40
C PHE A 598 39.34 -7.92 -19.84
N GLY A 599 40.51 -8.58 -19.80
CA GLY A 599 41.77 -8.01 -20.31
C GLY A 599 41.72 -7.74 -21.83
N VAL A 600 41.15 -8.68 -22.59
CA VAL A 600 40.93 -8.55 -24.05
C VAL A 600 39.96 -7.42 -24.37
N LEU A 601 38.91 -7.26 -23.55
CA LEU A 601 37.96 -6.16 -23.66
C LEU A 601 38.65 -4.81 -23.41
N GLN A 602 39.47 -4.69 -22.37
CA GLN A 602 40.22 -3.47 -22.08
C GLN A 602 41.18 -3.09 -23.21
N GLU A 603 41.92 -4.06 -23.75
CA GLU A 603 42.83 -3.85 -24.88
C GLU A 603 42.07 -3.39 -26.13
N LYS A 604 40.98 -4.06 -26.50
CA LYS A 604 40.14 -3.69 -27.65
C LYS A 604 39.48 -2.32 -27.47
N LEU A 605 39.14 -1.94 -26.24
CA LEU A 605 38.61 -0.60 -25.92
C LEU A 605 39.66 0.50 -26.08
N ILE A 606 40.91 0.24 -25.70
CA ILE A 606 42.02 1.18 -25.90
C ILE A 606 42.29 1.35 -27.40
N THR A 607 42.41 0.24 -28.14
CA THR A 607 42.60 0.25 -29.60
C THR A 607 41.45 0.96 -30.34
N ALA A 608 40.21 0.78 -29.90
CA ALA A 608 39.04 1.47 -30.44
C ALA A 608 38.99 2.97 -30.10
N LYS A 609 39.67 3.42 -29.03
CA LYS A 609 39.80 4.84 -28.67
C LYS A 609 40.97 5.54 -29.38
N GLU A 610 42.04 4.82 -29.68
CA GLU A 610 43.27 5.36 -30.28
C GLU A 610 43.23 5.43 -31.82
N ALA A 611 42.44 4.58 -32.47
CA ALA A 611 42.19 4.70 -33.90
C ALA A 611 41.29 5.91 -34.21
N ASP A 612 41.56 6.63 -35.31
CA ASP A 612 40.63 7.64 -35.88
C ASP A 612 39.23 7.06 -36.24
N ASN A 613 39.04 5.75 -36.08
CA ASN A 613 37.80 5.01 -36.26
C ASN A 613 37.02 4.84 -34.94
N LYS A 614 36.40 5.91 -34.44
CA LYS A 614 35.43 5.91 -33.32
C LYS A 614 34.16 5.05 -33.53
N THR A 615 34.07 4.22 -34.58
CA THR A 615 32.79 3.70 -35.11
C THR A 615 32.66 2.18 -35.20
N ASP A 616 33.63 1.40 -34.73
CA ASP A 616 33.56 -0.06 -34.86
C ASP A 616 32.87 -0.68 -33.64
N ASN A 617 31.80 -1.46 -33.89
CA ASN A 617 31.05 -2.15 -32.85
C ASN A 617 31.89 -3.26 -32.20
N ILE A 618 31.70 -3.44 -30.88
CA ILE A 618 32.27 -4.57 -30.12
C ILE A 618 31.13 -5.55 -29.83
N TRP A 619 31.28 -6.77 -30.37
CA TRP A 619 30.30 -7.85 -30.26
C TRP A 619 30.67 -8.79 -29.11
N LEU A 620 29.88 -8.73 -28.05
CA LEU A 620 30.01 -9.55 -26.85
C LEU A 620 29.12 -10.78 -26.98
N VAL A 621 29.72 -11.97 -26.93
CA VAL A 621 28.99 -13.22 -27.20
C VAL A 621 29.07 -14.15 -26.02
N SER A 622 27.91 -14.58 -25.54
CA SER A 622 27.80 -15.43 -24.34
C SER A 622 26.83 -16.57 -24.54
N GLN A 623 27.09 -17.66 -23.81
CA GLN A 623 26.16 -18.77 -23.59
C GLN A 623 25.51 -18.69 -22.20
N ASP A 624 26.07 -17.89 -21.30
CA ASP A 624 25.53 -17.64 -19.97
C ASP A 624 24.77 -16.32 -19.92
N SER A 625 23.65 -16.31 -19.19
CA SER A 625 22.74 -15.16 -19.01
C SER A 625 23.32 -14.01 -18.17
N SER A 626 24.58 -14.11 -17.75
CA SER A 626 25.16 -13.30 -16.67
C SER A 626 26.15 -12.27 -17.21
N ILE A 627 25.68 -11.33 -18.03
CA ILE A 627 26.46 -10.14 -18.41
C ILE A 627 25.74 -8.90 -17.88
N ASN A 628 26.40 -8.19 -16.97
CA ASN A 628 26.03 -6.81 -16.66
C ASN A 628 26.57 -5.92 -17.78
N GLU A 629 25.70 -5.10 -18.38
CA GLU A 629 26.04 -4.23 -19.51
C GLU A 629 27.18 -3.26 -19.16
N PRO A 630 28.38 -3.36 -19.76
CA PRO A 630 29.27 -2.22 -19.82
C PRO A 630 28.62 -1.16 -20.72
N GLY A 631 28.12 -0.07 -20.12
CA GLY A 631 27.50 1.02 -20.88
C GLY A 631 28.40 1.55 -22.00
N GLY A 632 27.83 1.73 -23.20
CA GLY A 632 28.49 2.39 -24.33
C GLY A 632 27.75 2.20 -25.66
N GLU A 633 27.74 3.24 -26.51
CA GLU A 633 27.01 3.28 -27.80
C GLU A 633 27.46 2.21 -28.82
N ASN A 634 28.67 1.67 -28.67
CA ASN A 634 29.30 0.75 -29.62
C ASN A 634 29.25 -0.72 -29.18
N PHE A 635 28.64 -1.04 -28.04
CA PHE A 635 28.51 -2.43 -27.58
C PHE A 635 27.28 -3.12 -28.18
N ARG A 636 27.45 -4.38 -28.58
CA ARG A 636 26.39 -5.25 -29.07
C ARG A 636 26.51 -6.62 -28.40
N TYR A 637 25.38 -7.22 -28.05
CA TYR A 637 25.32 -8.50 -27.34
C TYR A 637 24.67 -9.57 -28.22
N ILE A 638 25.25 -10.77 -28.21
CA ILE A 638 24.68 -11.97 -28.81
C ILE A 638 24.65 -13.06 -27.74
N PHE A 639 23.46 -13.46 -27.33
CA PHE A 639 23.24 -14.54 -26.36
C PHE A 639 22.72 -15.78 -27.06
N HIS A 640 23.44 -16.88 -26.92
CA HIS A 640 23.01 -18.20 -27.39
C HIS A 640 22.49 -19.03 -26.21
N MET A 641 21.19 -19.25 -26.16
CA MET A 641 20.56 -20.10 -25.13
C MET A 641 20.51 -21.58 -25.51
N ASP A 642 20.70 -21.91 -26.79
CA ASP A 642 20.63 -23.29 -27.28
C ASP A 642 21.96 -24.03 -26.99
N THR A 643 21.93 -24.99 -26.06
CA THR A 643 23.10 -25.53 -25.34
C THR A 643 24.07 -26.45 -26.10
N ASN A 644 24.04 -26.53 -27.44
CA ASN A 644 24.83 -27.55 -28.17
C ASN A 644 25.49 -27.11 -29.48
N SER A 645 25.71 -25.82 -29.73
CA SER A 645 26.51 -25.39 -30.89
C SER A 645 27.82 -24.76 -30.45
N GLU A 646 28.94 -25.27 -30.96
CA GLU A 646 30.18 -24.49 -30.98
C GLU A 646 29.92 -23.24 -31.83
N THR A 647 29.76 -22.09 -31.16
CA THR A 647 29.38 -20.83 -31.79
C THR A 647 30.60 -20.19 -32.48
N ASN A 648 31.00 -20.73 -33.63
CA ASN A 648 31.72 -19.92 -34.59
C ASN A 648 30.72 -18.94 -35.19
N ILE A 649 30.85 -17.67 -34.80
CA ILE A 649 30.05 -16.59 -35.35
C ILE A 649 30.59 -16.30 -36.74
N ASP A 650 29.76 -16.53 -37.73
CA ASP A 650 30.03 -16.12 -39.08
C ASP A 650 28.94 -15.14 -39.51
N PHE A 651 29.31 -13.86 -39.60
CA PHE A 651 28.42 -12.78 -40.01
C PHE A 651 28.00 -12.86 -41.49
N ASN A 652 28.52 -13.82 -42.25
CA ASN A 652 28.08 -14.09 -43.63
C ASN A 652 26.86 -15.04 -43.69
N ILE A 653 26.51 -15.72 -42.59
CA ILE A 653 25.39 -16.67 -42.53
C ILE A 653 24.28 -16.18 -41.58
N LYS A 654 23.04 -16.61 -41.85
CA LYS A 654 21.92 -16.39 -40.93
C LYS A 654 22.06 -17.25 -39.67
N PRO A 655 21.68 -16.76 -38.48
CA PRO A 655 21.03 -15.47 -38.20
C PRO A 655 21.99 -14.28 -37.99
N TYR A 656 23.31 -14.49 -38.01
CA TYR A 656 24.30 -13.44 -37.70
C TYR A 656 24.38 -12.32 -38.74
N SER A 657 24.17 -12.64 -40.02
CA SER A 657 24.04 -11.63 -41.08
C SER A 657 22.92 -10.63 -40.77
N ASP A 658 21.79 -11.13 -40.24
CA ASP A 658 20.62 -10.32 -39.89
C ASP A 658 20.90 -9.51 -38.61
N ILE A 659 21.59 -10.09 -37.62
CA ILE A 659 22.05 -9.38 -36.41
C ILE A 659 22.95 -8.20 -36.77
N LEU A 660 23.92 -8.42 -37.67
CA LEU A 660 24.85 -7.40 -38.11
C LEU A 660 24.15 -6.29 -38.92
N ALA A 661 23.19 -6.65 -39.77
CA ALA A 661 22.39 -5.70 -40.52
C ALA A 661 21.43 -4.89 -39.63
N ASN A 662 20.84 -5.52 -38.62
CA ASN A 662 19.87 -4.87 -37.71
C ASN A 662 20.57 -3.97 -36.67
N ASP A 663 21.84 -4.26 -36.37
CA ASP A 663 22.72 -3.52 -35.45
C ASP A 663 22.15 -3.39 -34.02
N LEU A 664 21.24 -4.27 -33.60
CA LEU A 664 20.54 -4.14 -32.31
C LEU A 664 21.51 -4.34 -31.15
N VAL A 665 21.31 -3.56 -30.07
CA VAL A 665 22.13 -3.64 -28.87
C VAL A 665 22.09 -5.05 -28.26
N ALA A 666 20.90 -5.62 -28.06
CA ALA A 666 20.74 -6.96 -27.52
C ALA A 666 20.14 -7.92 -28.54
N ASN A 667 20.74 -9.09 -28.70
CA ASN A 667 20.29 -10.15 -29.61
C ASN A 667 20.31 -11.48 -28.85
N VAL A 668 19.18 -12.16 -28.78
CA VAL A 668 19.04 -13.45 -28.09
C VAL A 668 18.57 -14.48 -29.10
N ILE A 669 19.28 -15.60 -29.20
CA ILE A 669 18.92 -16.75 -30.02
C ILE A 669 18.44 -17.85 -29.08
N LYS A 670 17.16 -18.19 -29.18
CA LYS A 670 16.50 -19.22 -28.40
C LYS A 670 15.60 -20.04 -29.32
N GLU A 671 15.78 -21.36 -29.32
CA GLU A 671 15.04 -22.31 -30.16
C GLU A 671 15.09 -21.94 -31.66
N GLY A 672 16.25 -21.48 -32.13
CA GLY A 672 16.45 -21.03 -33.51
C GLY A 672 15.74 -19.72 -33.90
N LYS A 673 15.06 -19.04 -32.97
CA LYS A 673 14.44 -17.72 -33.19
C LYS A 673 15.31 -16.60 -32.64
N LEU A 674 15.41 -15.49 -33.38
CA LEU A 674 16.06 -14.27 -32.94
C LEU A 674 15.05 -13.39 -32.18
N GLY A 675 15.44 -12.87 -31.02
CA GLY A 675 14.57 -12.06 -30.16
C GLY A 675 15.31 -11.30 -29.08
N THR A 676 14.54 -10.79 -28.11
CA THR A 676 15.03 -10.04 -26.94
C THR A 676 14.24 -10.43 -25.69
N TYR A 677 14.85 -10.39 -24.51
CA TYR A 677 14.10 -10.43 -23.26
C TYR A 677 13.52 -9.06 -22.97
N ARG A 678 12.23 -9.01 -22.59
CA ARG A 678 11.50 -7.78 -22.29
C ARG A 678 10.78 -7.90 -20.97
N HIS A 679 10.63 -6.77 -20.28
CA HIS A 679 9.81 -6.67 -19.08
C HIS A 679 8.34 -6.48 -19.47
N ILE A 680 7.49 -7.37 -19.00
CA ILE A 680 6.05 -7.37 -19.26
C ILE A 680 5.34 -7.23 -17.92
N LYS A 681 4.42 -6.26 -17.84
CA LYS A 681 3.66 -6.00 -16.62
C LYS A 681 2.77 -7.19 -16.30
N LEU A 682 2.88 -7.71 -15.07
CA LEU A 682 2.03 -8.79 -14.62
C LEU A 682 0.54 -8.38 -14.62
N PRO A 683 -0.37 -9.29 -14.99
CA PRO A 683 -1.81 -9.07 -14.82
C PRO A 683 -2.15 -8.72 -13.37
N THR A 684 -3.19 -7.89 -13.18
CA THR A 684 -3.64 -7.48 -11.84
C THR A 684 -4.19 -8.63 -11.00
N ASP A 685 -4.43 -9.78 -11.59
CA ASP A 685 -4.96 -10.99 -10.98
C ASP A 685 -3.97 -12.16 -10.99
N PHE A 686 -2.67 -11.92 -11.22
CA PHE A 686 -1.66 -12.98 -11.33
C PHE A 686 -1.56 -13.87 -10.06
N ASP A 687 -1.92 -13.33 -8.90
CA ASP A 687 -1.81 -14.01 -7.61
C ASP A 687 -3.11 -14.72 -7.18
N LYS A 688 -4.18 -14.60 -7.97
CA LYS A 688 -5.44 -15.31 -7.72
C LYS A 688 -5.21 -16.80 -7.96
N CYS A 689 -5.58 -17.60 -6.97
CA CYS A 689 -5.51 -19.05 -7.04
C CYS A 689 -6.86 -19.66 -6.69
N VAL A 690 -7.14 -20.82 -7.30
CA VAL A 690 -8.26 -21.68 -6.90
C VAL A 690 -7.73 -22.65 -5.84
N SER A 691 -8.34 -22.62 -4.65
CA SER A 691 -8.02 -23.44 -3.47
C SER A 691 -9.31 -24.01 -2.90
N ASN A 692 -9.19 -25.06 -2.08
CA ASN A 692 -10.32 -25.54 -1.26
C ASN A 692 -10.29 -24.94 0.15
N ASP A 693 -9.18 -24.30 0.51
CA ASP A 693 -8.92 -23.76 1.84
C ASP A 693 -8.73 -22.25 1.76
N TYR A 694 -9.74 -21.51 2.23
CA TYR A 694 -9.71 -20.07 2.32
C TYR A 694 -10.11 -19.57 3.71
N TYR A 695 -9.64 -18.39 4.05
CA TYR A 695 -10.09 -17.62 5.20
C TYR A 695 -10.38 -16.17 4.80
N LEU A 696 -11.34 -15.56 5.47
CA LEU A 696 -11.71 -14.18 5.28
C LEU A 696 -10.82 -13.30 6.17
N ASN A 697 -10.36 -12.19 5.61
CA ASN A 697 -9.63 -11.21 6.37
C ASN A 697 -9.86 -9.81 5.81
N SER A 698 -9.75 -8.79 6.66
CA SER A 698 -9.55 -7.42 6.18
C SER A 698 -8.19 -7.38 5.50
N GLY A 699 -8.15 -7.09 4.21
CA GLY A 699 -6.88 -7.06 3.50
C GLY A 699 -5.92 -6.01 4.03
N THR A 700 -4.68 -6.07 3.59
CA THR A 700 -3.64 -5.05 3.85
C THR A 700 -3.94 -3.70 3.18
N THR A 701 -5.14 -3.50 2.64
CA THR A 701 -5.50 -2.35 1.82
C THR A 701 -5.81 -1.13 2.68
N LYS A 702 -5.01 -0.07 2.49
CA LYS A 702 -5.22 1.37 2.67
C LYS A 702 -5.79 1.91 3.98
N ASP A 703 -6.75 1.25 4.62
CA ASP A 703 -7.31 1.63 5.91
C ASP A 703 -7.89 0.37 6.58
N LEU A 704 -7.42 0.04 7.79
CA LEU A 704 -8.00 -1.00 8.68
C LEU A 704 -9.50 -0.73 9.04
N ALA A 705 -10.09 0.34 8.49
CA ALA A 705 -11.47 0.76 8.65
C ALA A 705 -12.31 0.65 7.36
N ASP A 706 -11.71 0.29 6.22
CA ASP A 706 -12.45 0.10 4.97
C ASP A 706 -12.93 -1.34 4.83
N LEU A 707 -14.24 -1.54 5.04
CA LEU A 707 -14.89 -2.84 4.90
C LEU A 707 -14.87 -3.35 3.45
N ALA A 708 -14.63 -2.49 2.45
CA ALA A 708 -14.45 -2.91 1.06
C ALA A 708 -13.15 -3.71 0.84
N GLY A 709 -12.18 -3.60 1.76
CA GLY A 709 -10.92 -4.35 1.72
C GLY A 709 -11.03 -5.80 2.18
N ILE A 710 -12.20 -6.26 2.64
CA ILE A 710 -12.40 -7.63 3.12
C ILE A 710 -12.43 -8.60 1.94
N GLN A 711 -11.52 -9.59 1.92
CA GLN A 711 -11.42 -10.57 0.86
C GLN A 711 -10.99 -11.96 1.37
N TRP A 712 -11.15 -12.96 0.51
CA TRP A 712 -10.72 -14.33 0.78
C TRP A 712 -9.23 -14.51 0.48
N TYR A 713 -8.52 -15.11 1.43
CA TYR A 713 -7.10 -15.43 1.37
C TYR A 713 -6.89 -16.94 1.39
N ASP A 714 -5.93 -17.44 0.62
CA ASP A 714 -5.59 -18.86 0.57
C ASP A 714 -4.92 -19.30 1.88
N SER A 715 -5.55 -20.21 2.61
CA SER A 715 -5.07 -20.68 3.91
C SER A 715 -3.78 -21.49 3.82
N ARG A 716 -3.42 -22.05 2.65
CA ARG A 716 -2.17 -22.84 2.47
C ARG A 716 -0.91 -21.99 2.60
N LYS A 717 -1.02 -20.68 2.37
CA LYS A 717 0.10 -19.74 2.50
C LYS A 717 0.43 -19.43 3.96
N LEU A 718 -0.42 -19.83 4.92
CA LEU A 718 -0.14 -19.66 6.34
C LEU A 718 0.81 -20.78 6.83
N PRO A 719 1.80 -20.45 7.67
CA PRO A 719 2.64 -21.47 8.27
C PRO A 719 1.78 -22.45 9.07
N GLU A 720 1.95 -23.75 8.80
CA GLU A 720 1.35 -24.80 9.60
C GLU A 720 1.90 -24.73 11.03
N ILE A 721 1.12 -24.21 11.96
CA ILE A 721 1.43 -24.33 13.38
C ILE A 721 1.16 -25.80 13.75
N LYS A 722 2.23 -26.61 13.76
CA LYS A 722 2.16 -28.06 13.99
C LYS A 722 1.93 -28.44 15.45
N LYS A 723 2.23 -27.55 16.39
CA LYS A 723 2.07 -27.76 17.83
C LYS A 723 1.49 -26.53 18.48
N TYR A 724 0.41 -26.72 19.23
CA TYR A 724 -0.22 -25.68 20.03
C TYR A 724 0.00 -26.05 21.49
N TRP A 725 0.44 -25.11 22.30
CA TRP A 725 0.66 -25.30 23.72
C TRP A 725 -0.33 -24.44 24.49
N ASN A 726 -0.95 -24.97 25.55
CA ASN A 726 -1.75 -24.15 26.44
C ASN A 726 -0.85 -23.31 27.37
N PHE A 727 -1.45 -22.44 28.20
CA PHE A 727 -0.72 -21.64 29.18
C PHE A 727 0.07 -22.46 30.22
N ASN A 728 -0.18 -23.76 30.32
CA ASN A 728 0.53 -24.71 31.19
C ASN A 728 1.60 -25.52 30.43
N ASN A 729 1.95 -25.15 29.19
CA ASN A 729 2.86 -25.88 28.32
C ASN A 729 2.43 -27.33 28.00
N GLU A 730 1.13 -27.61 27.96
CA GLU A 730 0.60 -28.90 27.51
C GLU A 730 0.19 -28.83 26.04
N GLU A 731 0.50 -29.89 25.28
CA GLU A 731 0.16 -29.99 23.86
C GLU A 731 -1.35 -30.09 23.67
N ILE A 732 -1.93 -29.16 22.92
CA ILE A 732 -3.36 -29.10 22.61
C ILE A 732 -3.64 -30.01 21.41
N VAL A 733 -4.45 -31.04 21.62
CA VAL A 733 -4.98 -31.86 20.53
C VAL A 733 -6.00 -31.02 19.74
N LYS A 734 -5.70 -30.82 18.46
CA LYS A 734 -6.59 -30.15 17.52
C LYS A 734 -7.11 -31.13 16.47
N THR A 735 -8.35 -30.94 16.04
CA THR A 735 -8.95 -31.67 14.91
C THR A 735 -9.43 -30.69 13.86
N ARG A 736 -9.49 -31.15 12.60
CA ARG A 736 -9.94 -30.34 11.47
C ARG A 736 -11.46 -30.37 11.37
N VAL A 737 -12.05 -29.19 11.27
CA VAL A 737 -13.49 -28.98 11.10
C VAL A 737 -13.72 -28.24 9.79
N GLU A 738 -14.58 -28.78 8.95
CA GLU A 738 -15.14 -28.08 7.78
C GLU A 738 -16.27 -27.16 8.25
N ILE A 739 -16.14 -25.87 7.99
CA ILE A 739 -17.06 -24.85 8.49
C ILE A 739 -18.21 -24.69 7.51
N TYR A 740 -19.44 -24.73 8.04
CA TYR A 740 -20.68 -24.54 7.29
C TYR A 740 -21.31 -23.18 7.61
N CYS A 741 -21.21 -22.74 8.86
CA CYS A 741 -21.72 -21.45 9.31
C CYS A 741 -20.72 -20.82 10.30
N ALA A 742 -20.59 -19.50 10.26
CA ALA A 742 -19.83 -18.76 11.26
C ALA A 742 -20.62 -17.50 11.65
N GLY A 743 -20.75 -17.26 12.96
CA GLY A 743 -21.51 -16.13 13.50
C GLY A 743 -20.67 -14.86 13.52
N ILE A 744 -21.26 -13.74 13.09
CA ILE A 744 -20.59 -12.42 13.15
C ILE A 744 -20.93 -11.76 14.49
N SER A 745 -19.89 -11.48 15.27
CA SER A 745 -20.02 -10.80 16.55
C SER A 745 -19.69 -9.31 16.44
N PHE A 746 -20.07 -8.54 17.47
CA PHE A 746 -19.70 -7.12 17.57
C PHE A 746 -18.19 -6.90 17.65
N HIS A 747 -17.46 -7.87 18.24
CA HIS A 747 -16.00 -7.87 18.26
C HIS A 747 -15.44 -7.87 16.84
N ASP A 748 -15.95 -8.75 15.96
CA ASP A 748 -15.48 -8.86 14.57
C ASP A 748 -15.66 -7.55 13.80
N VAL A 749 -16.81 -6.90 13.96
CA VAL A 749 -17.09 -5.59 13.32
C VAL A 749 -16.19 -4.50 13.86
N MET A 750 -15.91 -4.49 15.17
CA MET A 750 -15.05 -3.48 15.79
C MET A 750 -13.59 -3.65 15.42
N VAL A 751 -13.12 -4.89 15.26
CA VAL A 751 -11.78 -5.21 14.75
C VAL A 751 -11.68 -4.87 13.26
N ALA A 752 -12.66 -5.29 12.44
CA ALA A 752 -12.69 -5.03 11.00
C ALA A 752 -12.83 -3.53 10.65
N SER A 753 -13.37 -2.71 11.56
CA SER A 753 -13.47 -1.25 11.39
C SER A 753 -12.31 -0.49 12.04
N GLY A 754 -11.33 -1.18 12.62
CA GLY A 754 -10.16 -0.58 13.27
C GLY A 754 -10.46 0.19 14.55
N ARG A 755 -11.68 0.07 15.12
CA ARG A 755 -12.09 0.75 16.36
C ARG A 755 -11.60 0.04 17.62
N ILE A 756 -11.47 -1.28 17.54
CA ILE A 756 -10.86 -2.10 18.59
C ILE A 756 -9.64 -2.80 17.97
N PRO A 757 -8.47 -2.72 18.61
CA PRO A 757 -7.30 -3.46 18.18
C PRO A 757 -7.50 -4.96 18.44
N SER A 758 -6.94 -5.81 17.59
CA SER A 758 -6.89 -7.24 17.83
C SER A 758 -6.24 -7.52 19.20
N GLY A 759 -6.85 -8.40 20.00
CA GLY A 759 -6.38 -8.70 21.36
C GLY A 759 -4.97 -9.33 21.39
N PRO A 760 -4.28 -9.39 22.55
CA PRO A 760 -2.89 -9.85 22.65
C PRO A 760 -2.60 -11.21 21.98
N GLU A 761 -3.56 -12.14 22.03
CA GLU A 761 -3.46 -13.46 21.41
C GLU A 761 -3.65 -13.44 19.89
N GLN A 762 -4.46 -12.51 19.38
CA GLN A 762 -4.72 -12.32 17.94
C GLN A 762 -3.60 -11.49 17.26
N ILE A 763 -2.69 -10.90 18.04
CA ILE A 763 -1.51 -10.21 17.49
C ILE A 763 -0.59 -11.18 16.75
N PHE A 764 -0.59 -12.46 17.11
CA PHE A 764 0.24 -13.53 16.53
C PHE A 764 -0.35 -14.13 15.24
N THR A 765 -1.53 -13.70 14.81
CA THR A 765 -2.22 -14.27 13.66
C THR A 765 -2.57 -13.19 12.65
N ASP A 766 -2.28 -13.44 11.37
CA ASP A 766 -2.70 -12.51 10.31
C ASP A 766 -4.21 -12.49 10.11
N CYS A 767 -4.93 -13.56 10.49
CA CYS A 767 -6.39 -13.65 10.42
C CYS A 767 -7.00 -13.42 11.80
N VAL A 768 -7.62 -12.25 11.98
CA VAL A 768 -8.16 -11.79 13.27
C VAL A 768 -9.67 -11.85 13.36
N LEU A 769 -10.34 -12.21 12.27
CA LEU A 769 -11.80 -12.20 12.17
C LEU A 769 -12.42 -13.57 12.50
N GLY A 770 -13.56 -13.49 13.17
CA GLY A 770 -14.42 -14.60 13.52
C GLY A 770 -14.03 -15.20 14.87
N CYS A 771 -15.03 -15.39 15.74
CA CYS A 771 -14.86 -16.04 17.05
C CYS A 771 -15.62 -17.36 17.21
N GLU A 772 -16.57 -17.68 16.33
CA GLU A 772 -17.41 -18.88 16.46
C GLU A 772 -17.66 -19.55 15.11
N TYR A 773 -17.78 -20.86 15.13
CA TYR A 773 -18.05 -21.67 13.94
C TYR A 773 -18.98 -22.83 14.25
N VAL A 774 -19.66 -23.30 13.20
CA VAL A 774 -20.43 -24.53 13.17
C VAL A 774 -20.06 -25.30 11.92
N GLY A 775 -19.80 -26.59 12.08
CA GLY A 775 -19.25 -27.39 11.02
C GLY A 775 -19.34 -28.88 11.25
N ARG A 776 -18.59 -29.61 10.44
CA ARG A 776 -18.42 -31.06 10.59
C ARG A 776 -16.96 -31.39 10.81
N ARG A 777 -16.71 -32.26 11.77
CA ARG A 777 -15.38 -32.83 11.95
C ARG A 777 -15.01 -33.69 10.75
N VAL A 778 -13.77 -33.56 10.26
CA VAL A 778 -13.28 -34.35 9.13
C VAL A 778 -13.03 -35.82 9.53
N ASP A 779 -12.62 -36.05 10.78
CA ASP A 779 -12.31 -37.39 11.28
C ASP A 779 -13.55 -38.24 11.62
N THR A 780 -14.62 -37.63 12.15
CA THR A 780 -15.83 -38.35 12.59
C THR A 780 -17.10 -38.03 11.79
N GLY A 781 -17.13 -36.92 11.03
CA GLY A 781 -18.33 -36.42 10.35
C GLY A 781 -19.37 -35.79 11.29
N GLU A 782 -19.12 -35.76 12.60
CA GLU A 782 -20.03 -35.21 13.61
C GLU A 782 -20.26 -33.72 13.42
N ARG A 783 -21.50 -33.28 13.64
CA ARG A 783 -21.85 -31.86 13.65
C ARG A 783 -21.36 -31.23 14.95
N VAL A 784 -20.52 -30.21 14.85
CA VAL A 784 -19.91 -29.53 15.98
C VAL A 784 -20.09 -28.02 15.88
N MET A 785 -20.18 -27.37 17.03
CA MET A 785 -20.09 -25.92 17.18
C MET A 785 -18.95 -25.60 18.15
N GLY A 786 -18.19 -24.56 17.87
CA GLY A 786 -17.00 -24.22 18.66
C GLY A 786 -16.64 -22.74 18.62
N ILE A 787 -15.77 -22.35 19.55
CA ILE A 787 -15.17 -21.02 19.64
C ILE A 787 -13.67 -21.16 19.37
N ASP A 788 -13.12 -20.30 18.53
CA ASP A 788 -11.68 -20.13 18.37
C ASP A 788 -11.38 -18.63 18.26
N MET A 789 -10.23 -18.19 18.78
CA MET A 789 -9.85 -16.78 18.80
C MET A 789 -9.21 -16.41 17.45
N GLY A 790 -10.05 -16.18 16.44
CA GLY A 790 -9.67 -15.90 15.05
C GLY A 790 -9.80 -17.11 14.13
N ARG A 791 -9.70 -16.89 12.81
CA ARG A 791 -9.70 -17.95 11.75
C ARG A 791 -10.97 -18.79 11.65
N THR A 792 -12.10 -18.31 12.16
CA THR A 792 -13.38 -19.04 12.04
C THR A 792 -14.23 -18.55 10.87
N PHE A 793 -13.95 -17.38 10.30
CA PHE A 793 -14.45 -17.02 8.96
C PHE A 793 -13.59 -17.70 7.90
N ALA A 794 -13.70 -19.01 7.80
CA ALA A 794 -12.89 -19.84 6.91
C ALA A 794 -13.71 -21.00 6.34
N THR A 795 -13.18 -21.68 5.32
CA THR A 795 -13.76 -22.94 4.84
C THR A 795 -13.46 -24.11 5.77
N SER A 796 -12.34 -24.04 6.50
CA SER A 796 -11.97 -25.03 7.52
C SER A 796 -11.14 -24.41 8.64
N VAL A 797 -11.17 -25.03 9.82
CA VAL A 797 -10.37 -24.64 10.98
C VAL A 797 -9.79 -25.87 11.69
N ASN A 798 -8.57 -25.74 12.19
CA ASN A 798 -8.01 -26.70 13.14
C ASN A 798 -8.36 -26.22 14.55
N ALA A 799 -9.37 -26.85 15.16
CA ALA A 799 -9.92 -26.42 16.43
C ALA A 799 -9.58 -27.38 17.57
N SER A 800 -9.46 -26.83 18.78
CA SER A 800 -9.25 -27.63 19.99
C SER A 800 -10.53 -28.37 20.36
N ILE A 801 -10.38 -29.65 20.71
CA ILE A 801 -11.49 -30.47 21.22
C ILE A 801 -12.09 -29.91 22.53
N HIS A 802 -11.35 -29.08 23.27
CA HIS A 802 -11.80 -28.48 24.52
C HIS A 802 -12.66 -27.22 24.31
N SER A 803 -12.64 -26.65 23.11
CA SER A 803 -13.37 -25.41 22.75
C SER A 803 -14.50 -25.69 21.76
N MET A 804 -14.97 -26.94 21.68
CA MET A 804 -16.07 -27.35 20.82
C MET A 804 -17.03 -28.29 21.54
N THR A 805 -18.26 -28.37 21.05
CA THR A 805 -19.31 -29.28 21.52
C THR A 805 -20.16 -29.76 20.34
N THR A 806 -20.95 -30.81 20.55
CA THR A 806 -21.84 -31.36 19.53
C THR A 806 -23.07 -30.48 19.30
N VAL A 807 -23.51 -30.39 18.04
CA VAL A 807 -24.75 -29.67 17.68
C VAL A 807 -25.95 -30.61 17.93
N PRO A 808 -26.92 -30.26 18.81
CA PRO A 808 -28.10 -31.08 19.07
C PRO A 808 -28.88 -31.43 17.80
N GLU A 809 -29.35 -32.67 17.66
CA GLU A 809 -29.94 -33.19 16.41
C GLU A 809 -31.00 -32.27 15.78
N HIS A 810 -31.88 -31.73 16.63
CA HIS A 810 -32.99 -30.86 16.26
C HIS A 810 -32.60 -29.41 15.92
N TRP A 811 -31.34 -29.02 16.08
CA TRP A 811 -30.85 -27.69 15.67
C TRP A 811 -30.34 -27.72 14.24
N SER A 812 -30.69 -26.69 13.48
CA SER A 812 -29.99 -26.40 12.24
C SER A 812 -28.58 -25.90 12.53
N MET A 813 -27.67 -26.02 11.55
CA MET A 813 -26.31 -25.46 11.69
C MET A 813 -26.35 -23.92 11.87
N ALA A 814 -27.32 -23.26 11.26
CA ALA A 814 -27.51 -21.81 11.37
C ALA A 814 -27.97 -21.41 12.77
N ASP A 815 -28.94 -22.13 13.36
CA ASP A 815 -29.40 -21.85 14.73
C ASP A 815 -28.26 -22.07 15.73
N ALA A 816 -27.51 -23.16 15.57
CA ALA A 816 -26.37 -23.48 16.42
C ALA A 816 -25.29 -22.38 16.39
N ALA A 817 -25.12 -21.70 15.25
CA ALA A 817 -24.13 -20.63 15.09
C ALA A 817 -24.46 -19.36 15.87
N THR A 818 -25.65 -19.25 16.47
CA THR A 818 -26.08 -18.09 17.26
C THR A 818 -25.85 -18.23 18.76
N ILE A 819 -25.46 -19.44 19.22
CA ILE A 819 -25.56 -19.82 20.62
C ILE A 819 -24.25 -19.64 21.38
N LEU A 820 -23.16 -20.20 20.86
CA LEU A 820 -22.01 -20.55 21.70
C LEU A 820 -21.28 -19.32 22.26
N SER A 821 -20.95 -18.32 21.43
CA SER A 821 -20.28 -17.09 21.90
C SER A 821 -21.14 -16.32 22.91
N THR A 822 -22.43 -16.18 22.57
CA THR A 822 -23.41 -15.42 23.36
C THR A 822 -23.66 -16.05 24.74
N TYR A 823 -24.02 -17.33 24.78
CA TYR A 823 -24.36 -18.01 26.03
C TYR A 823 -23.13 -18.27 26.90
N SER A 824 -21.95 -18.50 26.31
CA SER A 824 -20.69 -18.63 27.07
C SER A 824 -20.35 -17.32 27.79
N THR A 825 -20.53 -16.18 27.12
CA THR A 825 -20.34 -14.85 27.72
C THR A 825 -21.26 -14.65 28.92
N LEU A 826 -22.55 -15.01 28.80
CA LEU A 826 -23.52 -14.85 29.88
C LEU A 826 -23.31 -15.81 31.03
N TYR A 827 -22.98 -17.07 30.74
CA TYR A 827 -22.64 -18.04 31.77
C TYR A 827 -21.44 -17.56 32.60
N TYR A 828 -20.41 -17.02 31.94
CA TYR A 828 -19.28 -16.42 32.65
C TYR A 828 -19.69 -15.17 33.45
N ALA A 829 -20.38 -14.22 32.83
CA ALA A 829 -20.72 -12.93 33.44
C ALA A 829 -21.74 -13.08 34.59
N LEU A 830 -22.85 -13.76 34.36
CA LEU A 830 -23.95 -13.86 35.31
C LEU A 830 -23.72 -14.97 36.34
N ILE A 831 -23.28 -16.15 35.91
CA ILE A 831 -23.19 -17.31 36.80
C ILE A 831 -21.83 -17.36 37.51
N LYS A 832 -20.71 -17.24 36.78
CA LYS A 832 -19.38 -17.37 37.38
C LYS A 832 -18.89 -16.10 38.09
N ARG A 833 -19.13 -14.93 37.51
CA ARG A 833 -18.62 -13.64 38.02
C ARG A 833 -19.60 -12.96 38.96
N ALA A 834 -20.84 -12.75 38.54
CA ALA A 834 -21.85 -12.08 39.35
C ALA A 834 -22.53 -13.02 40.37
N ASN A 835 -22.45 -14.34 40.16
CA ASN A 835 -23.07 -15.35 41.02
C ASN A 835 -24.59 -15.14 41.20
N LEU A 836 -25.27 -14.78 40.10
CA LEU A 836 -26.70 -14.48 40.03
C LEU A 836 -27.54 -15.55 40.73
N LYS A 837 -28.47 -15.10 41.57
CA LYS A 837 -29.43 -15.95 42.31
C LYS A 837 -30.83 -15.81 41.75
N ARG A 838 -31.62 -16.87 41.99
CA ARG A 838 -33.02 -16.91 41.59
C ARG A 838 -33.80 -15.80 42.31
N GLY A 839 -34.61 -15.06 41.56
CA GLY A 839 -35.38 -13.93 42.09
C GLY A 839 -34.63 -12.60 42.20
N GLU A 840 -33.35 -12.51 41.82
CA GLU A 840 -32.63 -11.23 41.83
C GLU A 840 -33.06 -10.31 40.67
N SER A 841 -32.96 -9.00 40.88
CA SER A 841 -33.22 -8.00 39.85
C SER A 841 -32.00 -7.77 38.96
N ILE A 842 -32.22 -7.58 37.65
CA ILE A 842 -31.15 -7.35 36.69
C ILE A 842 -31.54 -6.27 35.66
N LEU A 843 -30.59 -5.39 35.34
CA LEU A 843 -30.70 -4.44 34.23
C LEU A 843 -29.88 -4.91 33.03
N ILE A 844 -30.54 -5.22 31.91
CA ILE A 844 -29.92 -5.69 30.68
C ILE A 844 -29.92 -4.56 29.65
N HIS A 845 -28.74 -4.05 29.34
CA HIS A 845 -28.59 -3.03 28.30
C HIS A 845 -28.65 -3.61 26.89
N SER A 846 -29.18 -2.83 25.94
CA SER A 846 -29.25 -3.21 24.52
C SER A 846 -29.95 -4.56 24.31
N ALA A 847 -31.05 -4.78 25.03
CA ALA A 847 -31.62 -6.11 25.25
C ALA A 847 -32.15 -6.80 23.99
N ALA A 848 -32.44 -6.05 22.93
CA ALA A 848 -32.83 -6.60 21.63
C ALA A 848 -31.65 -7.14 20.80
N GLY A 849 -30.39 -7.02 21.25
CA GLY A 849 -29.22 -7.64 20.60
C GLY A 849 -29.03 -9.11 21.01
N GLY A 850 -28.08 -9.81 20.38
CA GLY A 850 -27.86 -11.26 20.63
C GLY A 850 -27.60 -11.60 22.11
N VAL A 851 -26.64 -10.92 22.75
CA VAL A 851 -26.37 -11.08 24.20
C VAL A 851 -27.56 -10.67 25.05
N GLY A 852 -28.28 -9.63 24.67
CA GLY A 852 -29.47 -9.17 25.40
C GLY A 852 -30.59 -10.20 25.42
N GLN A 853 -30.90 -10.76 24.25
CA GLN A 853 -31.96 -11.78 24.09
C GLN A 853 -31.63 -13.06 24.87
N ALA A 854 -30.39 -13.54 24.77
CA ALA A 854 -29.94 -14.70 25.54
C ALA A 854 -29.92 -14.42 27.05
N ALA A 855 -29.60 -13.19 27.46
CA ALA A 855 -29.63 -12.78 28.86
C ALA A 855 -31.07 -12.81 29.39
N ILE A 856 -32.05 -12.29 28.64
CA ILE A 856 -33.46 -12.38 29.01
C ILE A 856 -33.88 -13.84 29.20
N ASN A 857 -33.55 -14.72 28.26
CA ASN A 857 -33.89 -16.15 28.36
C ASN A 857 -33.28 -16.81 29.60
N MET A 858 -32.01 -16.55 29.88
CA MET A 858 -31.33 -17.07 31.07
C MET A 858 -31.95 -16.50 32.35
N CYS A 859 -32.20 -15.19 32.42
CA CYS A 859 -32.79 -14.54 33.56
C CYS A 859 -34.24 -14.99 33.82
N LYS A 860 -35.03 -15.24 32.78
CA LYS A 860 -36.36 -15.86 32.91
C LYS A 860 -36.29 -17.25 33.54
N HIS A 861 -35.30 -18.08 33.16
CA HIS A 861 -35.11 -19.40 33.77
C HIS A 861 -34.76 -19.32 35.27
N TYR A 862 -34.07 -18.25 35.68
CA TYR A 862 -33.76 -17.95 37.07
C TYR A 862 -34.84 -17.12 37.78
N ASP A 863 -36.02 -16.91 37.18
CA ASP A 863 -37.10 -16.07 37.71
C ASP A 863 -36.61 -14.68 38.17
N CYS A 864 -35.67 -14.08 37.45
CA CYS A 864 -35.15 -12.76 37.78
C CYS A 864 -36.16 -11.65 37.46
N ASP A 865 -36.06 -10.54 38.20
CA ASP A 865 -36.78 -9.30 37.87
C ASP A 865 -36.02 -8.51 36.80
N ILE A 866 -36.51 -8.58 35.55
CA ILE A 866 -35.80 -8.07 34.38
C ILE A 866 -36.20 -6.62 34.06
N TYR A 867 -35.20 -5.76 33.98
CA TYR A 867 -35.26 -4.40 33.45
C TYR A 867 -34.38 -4.32 32.20
N VAL A 868 -34.80 -3.58 31.17
CA VAL A 868 -34.06 -3.56 29.89
C VAL A 868 -33.91 -2.17 29.29
N THR A 869 -32.91 -1.99 28.43
CA THR A 869 -32.84 -0.81 27.55
C THR A 869 -32.80 -1.16 26.07
N VAL A 870 -33.42 -0.34 25.23
CA VAL A 870 -33.39 -0.43 23.76
C VAL A 870 -33.25 0.94 23.10
N GLY A 871 -32.78 0.97 21.86
CA GLY A 871 -32.51 2.21 21.13
C GLY A 871 -33.61 2.68 20.16
N THR A 872 -34.63 1.86 19.89
CA THR A 872 -35.71 2.17 18.94
C THR A 872 -37.05 1.61 19.42
N GLU A 873 -38.15 2.22 18.99
CA GLU A 873 -39.50 1.76 19.33
C GLU A 873 -39.79 0.36 18.76
N GLU A 874 -39.32 0.06 17.55
CA GLU A 874 -39.45 -1.28 16.95
C GLU A 874 -38.82 -2.38 17.82
N LYS A 875 -37.65 -2.11 18.42
CA LYS A 875 -36.98 -3.04 19.34
C LYS A 875 -37.73 -3.18 20.65
N LYS A 876 -38.37 -2.11 21.13
CA LYS A 876 -39.24 -2.16 22.31
C LYS A 876 -40.44 -3.06 22.05
N GLN A 877 -41.15 -2.84 20.94
CA GLN A 877 -42.30 -3.66 20.54
C GLN A 877 -41.91 -5.14 20.36
N PHE A 878 -40.74 -5.41 19.78
CA PHE A 878 -40.19 -6.76 19.69
C PHE A 878 -40.00 -7.41 21.07
N LEU A 879 -39.40 -6.73 22.05
CA LEU A 879 -39.20 -7.27 23.39
C LEU A 879 -40.52 -7.49 24.14
N MET A 880 -41.49 -6.60 23.96
CA MET A 880 -42.83 -6.76 24.54
C MET A 880 -43.52 -8.00 23.97
N LYS A 881 -43.45 -8.20 22.65
CA LYS A 881 -44.18 -9.27 21.96
C LYS A 881 -43.53 -10.64 22.12
N GLU A 882 -42.22 -10.73 21.92
CA GLU A 882 -41.52 -12.03 21.87
C GLU A 882 -41.03 -12.49 23.26
N TYR A 883 -40.80 -11.54 24.17
CA TYR A 883 -40.26 -11.82 25.50
C TYR A 883 -41.16 -11.38 26.64
N ASP A 884 -42.39 -10.92 26.38
CA ASP A 884 -43.36 -10.52 27.42
C ASP A 884 -42.79 -9.52 28.45
N ILE A 885 -41.84 -8.67 28.03
CA ILE A 885 -41.27 -7.67 28.94
C ILE A 885 -42.27 -6.50 29.03
N PRO A 886 -42.72 -6.12 30.24
CA PRO A 886 -43.66 -5.02 30.40
C PRO A 886 -43.07 -3.70 29.92
N GLU A 887 -43.91 -2.84 29.33
CA GLU A 887 -43.50 -1.55 28.77
C GLU A 887 -42.80 -0.67 29.81
N GLU A 888 -43.28 -0.66 31.05
CA GLU A 888 -42.72 0.08 32.16
C GLU A 888 -41.31 -0.36 32.57
N ARG A 889 -40.86 -1.54 32.14
CA ARG A 889 -39.52 -2.08 32.40
C ARG A 889 -38.56 -1.90 31.21
N ILE A 890 -38.98 -1.20 30.14
CA ILE A 890 -38.19 -0.96 28.93
C ILE A 890 -37.81 0.53 28.82
N PHE A 891 -36.52 0.84 28.88
CA PHE A 891 -36.00 2.21 28.84
C PHE A 891 -35.19 2.51 27.57
N ASN A 892 -34.89 3.79 27.34
CA ASN A 892 -34.06 4.22 26.22
C ASN A 892 -32.57 3.95 26.49
N SER A 893 -31.86 3.37 25.52
CA SER A 893 -30.41 3.10 25.60
C SER A 893 -29.54 4.24 25.08
N ARG A 894 -30.11 5.30 24.52
CA ARG A 894 -29.39 6.42 23.88
C ARG A 894 -29.25 7.67 24.75
N ASP A 895 -29.80 7.65 25.96
CA ASP A 895 -29.68 8.74 26.92
C ASP A 895 -29.39 8.17 28.32
N ILE A 896 -29.16 9.05 29.29
CA ILE A 896 -28.88 8.68 30.69
C ILE A 896 -30.15 8.68 31.57
N VAL A 897 -31.33 8.91 30.97
CA VAL A 897 -32.60 9.07 31.71
C VAL A 897 -33.04 7.75 32.34
N PHE A 898 -32.69 6.62 31.71
CA PHE A 898 -32.97 5.27 32.24
C PHE A 898 -32.49 5.12 33.69
N LYS A 899 -31.40 5.79 34.10
CA LYS A 899 -30.89 5.73 35.48
C LYS A 899 -31.95 6.16 36.48
N ASN A 900 -32.58 7.31 36.24
CA ASN A 900 -33.60 7.86 37.15
C ASN A 900 -34.88 7.04 37.07
N GLN A 901 -35.23 6.52 35.90
CA GLN A 901 -36.42 5.67 35.72
C GLN A 901 -36.30 4.35 36.48
N VAL A 902 -35.14 3.70 36.38
CA VAL A 902 -34.85 2.47 37.15
C VAL A 902 -34.88 2.75 38.65
N LEU A 903 -34.18 3.79 39.12
CA LEU A 903 -34.18 4.15 40.55
C LEU A 903 -35.59 4.42 41.09
N ASN A 904 -36.45 5.06 40.30
CA ASN A 904 -37.84 5.31 40.72
C ASN A 904 -38.65 4.01 40.80
N LEU A 905 -38.45 3.07 39.87
CA LEU A 905 -39.14 1.78 39.87
C LEU A 905 -38.62 0.81 40.92
N THR A 906 -37.36 0.95 41.34
CA THR A 906 -36.74 0.12 42.39
C THR A 906 -36.78 0.78 43.77
N GLU A 907 -37.45 1.93 43.92
CA GLU A 907 -37.49 2.71 45.17
C GLU A 907 -36.09 3.06 45.72
N GLY A 908 -35.14 3.34 44.82
CA GLY A 908 -33.75 3.69 45.14
C GLY A 908 -32.86 2.51 45.52
N LYS A 909 -33.34 1.27 45.38
CA LYS A 909 -32.55 0.04 45.56
C LYS A 909 -31.74 -0.33 44.34
#